data_AF-A0A8H5IQZ2-F1
#
_entry.id   AF-A0A8H5IQZ2-F1
#
_cell.length_a   1.000
_cell.length_b   1.000
_cell.length_c   1.000
_cell.angle_alpha   90.00
_cell.angle_beta   90.00
_cell.angle_gamma   90.00
#
_symmetry.space_group_name_H-M   'P 1'
#
loop_
_entity.id
_entity.type
_entity.pdbx_description
1 polymer ?
#
loop_
_entity_poly.entity_id
_entity_poly.type
_entity_poly.pdbx_seq_one_letter_code
_entity_poly.pdbx_strand_id
1 'polypeptide(L)'
;MPGFADSFWSSDYAAGLGVLFSKLQQGVHENRQVLTIARLRAEAEETYGQRLSDIAPSADKITGGFSRDDGATVRKAFDGMRNEMQDAARNHRRIAQSIRDLVVNPFSRWCDAHEARIQDSQDELQVRIKAHDRQAEVVKKLRSVYFNKCRLVEDLEEENKLAFQDPETSPKGNQNIPEIKVQPHKEEEPEEEELYEIGDDTYQPEQVKKILSQMLSTIKMGETKVPILGTYLNTSSGSDIVEYLQRSMGNIGVAYAERIGQDLVNNGFLRLIGNVGSTFANSSKMFYQWRPKAFQMAGVPEKKSINRTFSLASTGSEGADSPVGTVSEYLANWNVLNNSHPNETPSQRLKREASEADEKYREGVRKLDQLRCELEEAIHLHLKFLERCELDRLKAVKTVILDFSGTIGNVIPSLQSTVDQMMLFQETVQPESDLRYLLETYRTGSFVPKVVVYENYYNKVDEQTFGIDLEARARADKKRVPMIVTTILTYLDHHYPDLEGDEARRGVWLLEVPLSQSHRLRAKVNDGKPVSPDVFDEFDIPTVASLLKVYLLELPDSLVSSHVYEIIRTIYSTPSTDADESSRIAALQSTLSQLRLTNIATLDACMNHFTRLIDLTSADEAYVASLASALAPCILRPRTETSLTMEEKHAYRLVRDLFAHKDAIFSALKRMSMVTHSTSVGSNNRPRAISTDESNRKALMEERNRALLEKANASRGRDKSPAPGPRGHRRDRSTGGPETRFPIASPTSAVDRHRTSLGGVIKRQSLEVPEPDGTAPVNGDAEKDKSDADSEKRDSRDSTGRTPTKFVGGKRVPVVPSTPPSESNRGVQLEDAPMED
;
A
#
# COMPACT_ATOMS: atom_id res chain seq x y z
N MET A 1 -41.19 27.87 -6.18
CA MET A 1 -40.34 27.64 -7.37
C MET A 1 -41.17 26.87 -8.38
N PRO A 2 -40.97 27.07 -9.69
CA PRO A 2 -41.67 26.26 -10.69
C PRO A 2 -41.27 24.78 -10.53
N GLY A 3 -42.26 23.88 -10.61
CA GLY A 3 -42.05 22.43 -10.54
C GLY A 3 -41.78 21.83 -11.92
N PHE A 4 -41.57 20.52 -11.99
CA PHE A 4 -41.34 19.84 -13.28
C PHE A 4 -42.55 19.98 -14.21
N ALA A 5 -43.74 19.87 -13.63
CA ALA A 5 -45.02 20.00 -14.34
C ALA A 5 -45.25 21.36 -15.01
N ASP A 6 -44.51 22.41 -14.63
CA ASP A 6 -44.62 23.74 -15.25
C ASP A 6 -43.45 24.03 -16.21
N SER A 7 -42.42 23.18 -16.23
CA SER A 7 -41.09 23.54 -16.76
C SER A 7 -40.64 22.72 -17.98
N PHE A 8 -41.19 21.53 -18.22
CA PHE A 8 -40.72 20.59 -19.25
C PHE A 8 -41.69 20.40 -20.42
N TRP A 9 -42.39 21.48 -20.83
CA TRP A 9 -43.27 21.48 -21.99
C TRP A 9 -42.54 21.89 -23.28
N SER A 10 -42.93 21.28 -24.39
CA SER A 10 -42.51 21.67 -25.74
C SER A 10 -43.69 21.53 -26.70
N SER A 11 -43.65 22.24 -27.83
CA SER A 11 -44.74 22.24 -28.82
C SER A 11 -45.01 20.86 -29.45
N ASP A 12 -43.98 20.01 -29.48
CA ASP A 12 -44.03 18.64 -29.96
C ASP A 12 -44.25 17.62 -28.84
N TYR A 13 -44.40 18.07 -27.59
CA TYR A 13 -44.48 17.28 -26.33
C TYR A 13 -43.29 16.36 -26.04
N ALA A 14 -42.44 16.04 -27.02
CA ALA A 14 -41.33 15.10 -26.89
C ALA A 14 -40.02 15.77 -26.47
N ALA A 15 -39.68 16.94 -27.01
CA ALA A 15 -38.38 17.56 -26.77
C ALA A 15 -38.13 17.91 -25.29
N GLY A 16 -39.14 18.49 -24.61
CA GLY A 16 -39.05 18.84 -23.18
C GLY A 16 -38.83 17.61 -22.29
N LEU A 17 -39.57 16.54 -22.55
CA LEU A 17 -39.42 15.26 -21.86
C LEU A 17 -38.07 14.60 -22.15
N GLY A 18 -37.58 14.69 -23.40
CA GLY A 18 -36.26 14.18 -23.77
C GLY A 18 -35.14 14.81 -22.95
N VAL A 19 -35.20 16.13 -22.71
CA VAL A 19 -34.26 16.83 -21.83
C VAL A 19 -34.38 16.31 -20.39
N LEU A 20 -35.59 16.21 -19.85
CA LEU A 20 -35.80 15.73 -18.48
C LEU A 20 -35.30 14.30 -18.28
N PHE A 21 -35.73 13.35 -19.12
CA PHE A 21 -35.31 11.96 -19.00
C PHE A 21 -33.81 11.79 -19.19
N SER A 22 -33.17 12.58 -20.06
CA SER A 22 -31.70 12.60 -20.15
C SER A 22 -31.05 12.98 -18.82
N LYS A 23 -31.60 13.94 -18.08
CA LYS A 23 -31.08 14.34 -16.75
C LYS A 23 -31.41 13.32 -15.65
N LEU A 24 -32.58 12.69 -15.68
CA LEU A 24 -32.94 11.65 -14.73
C LEU A 24 -32.09 10.38 -14.91
N GLN A 25 -31.86 9.97 -16.16
CA GLN A 25 -30.95 8.87 -16.48
C GLN A 25 -29.50 9.19 -16.09
N GLN A 26 -29.07 10.46 -16.25
CA GLN A 26 -27.80 10.90 -15.67
C GLN A 26 -27.76 10.68 -14.15
N GLY A 27 -28.84 10.99 -13.43
CA GLY A 27 -28.96 10.74 -11.99
C GLY A 27 -28.82 9.26 -11.60
N VAL A 28 -29.32 8.33 -12.43
CA VAL A 28 -29.10 6.88 -12.27
C VAL A 28 -27.61 6.53 -12.38
N HIS A 29 -26.91 7.10 -13.36
CA HIS A 29 -25.46 6.90 -13.49
C HIS A 29 -24.66 7.49 -12.32
N GLU A 30 -25.04 8.65 -11.81
CA GLU A 30 -24.43 9.25 -10.61
C GLU A 30 -24.55 8.32 -9.40
N ASN A 31 -25.72 7.69 -9.20
CA ASN A 31 -25.90 6.73 -8.12
C ASN A 31 -24.93 5.53 -8.24
N ARG A 32 -24.70 5.01 -9.45
CA ARG A 32 -23.70 3.95 -9.71
C ARG A 32 -22.28 4.41 -9.40
N GLN A 33 -21.94 5.67 -9.65
CA GLN A 33 -20.63 6.22 -9.27
C GLN A 33 -20.47 6.25 -7.75
N VAL A 34 -21.49 6.68 -7.00
CA VAL A 34 -21.46 6.67 -5.53
C VAL A 34 -21.27 5.24 -5.00
N LEU A 35 -22.01 4.26 -5.54
CA LEU A 35 -21.83 2.85 -5.19
C LEU A 35 -20.41 2.34 -5.48
N THR A 36 -19.83 2.75 -6.61
CA THR A 36 -18.48 2.36 -7.01
C THR A 36 -17.45 2.86 -6.00
N ILE A 37 -17.57 4.12 -5.56
CA ILE A 37 -16.68 4.69 -4.53
C ILE A 37 -16.78 3.86 -3.23
N ALA A 38 -18.00 3.56 -2.76
CA ALA A 38 -18.20 2.80 -1.53
C ALA A 38 -17.63 1.36 -1.63
N ARG A 39 -17.83 0.68 -2.76
CA ARG A 39 -17.30 -0.67 -3.03
C ARG A 39 -15.77 -0.69 -3.03
N LEU A 40 -15.16 0.23 -3.77
CA LEU A 40 -13.69 0.34 -3.85
C LEU A 40 -13.09 0.70 -2.49
N ARG A 41 -13.74 1.55 -1.69
CA ARG A 41 -13.29 1.82 -0.33
C ARG A 41 -13.34 0.57 0.54
N ALA A 42 -14.44 -0.18 0.52
CA ALA A 42 -14.56 -1.40 1.32
C ALA A 42 -13.50 -2.45 0.93
N GLU A 43 -13.19 -2.60 -0.35
CA GLU A 43 -12.13 -3.50 -0.83
C GLU A 43 -10.72 -3.05 -0.37
N ALA A 44 -10.45 -1.74 -0.42
CA ALA A 44 -9.19 -1.19 0.06
C ALA A 44 -9.00 -1.44 1.57
N GLU A 45 -10.04 -1.22 2.38
CA GLU A 45 -10.02 -1.47 3.83
C GLU A 45 -9.83 -2.96 4.16
N GLU A 46 -10.49 -3.85 3.40
CA GLU A 46 -10.33 -5.30 3.55
C GLU A 46 -8.90 -5.73 3.26
N THR A 47 -8.34 -5.25 2.15
CA THR A 47 -6.98 -5.55 1.73
C THR A 47 -5.98 -5.04 2.76
N TYR A 48 -6.18 -3.83 3.28
CA TYR A 48 -5.33 -3.26 4.31
C TYR A 48 -5.39 -4.07 5.61
N GLY A 49 -6.60 -4.40 6.08
CA GLY A 49 -6.79 -5.26 7.25
C GLY A 49 -6.14 -6.64 7.08
N GLN A 50 -6.23 -7.25 5.90
CA GLN A 50 -5.53 -8.50 5.60
C GLN A 50 -4.01 -8.37 5.71
N ARG A 51 -3.43 -7.33 5.11
CA ARG A 51 -1.98 -7.09 5.15
C ARG A 51 -1.48 -6.88 6.58
N LEU A 52 -2.23 -6.16 7.41
CA LEU A 52 -1.89 -6.00 8.84
C LEU A 52 -1.94 -7.34 9.59
N SER A 53 -2.95 -8.17 9.31
CA SER A 53 -3.10 -9.50 9.93
C SER A 53 -1.92 -10.43 9.65
N ASP A 54 -1.22 -10.25 8.52
CA ASP A 54 -0.09 -11.09 8.12
C ASP A 54 1.24 -10.68 8.77
N ILE A 55 1.32 -9.50 9.40
CA ILE A 55 2.55 -8.98 10.02
C ILE A 55 2.99 -9.87 11.18
N ALA A 56 2.10 -10.15 12.13
CA ALA A 56 2.43 -10.93 13.33
C ALA A 56 2.91 -12.37 12.98
N PRO A 57 2.19 -13.15 12.15
CA PRO A 57 2.68 -14.46 11.70
C PRO A 57 3.99 -14.40 10.90
N SER A 58 4.25 -13.30 10.19
CA SER A 58 5.50 -13.13 9.45
C SER A 58 6.68 -12.84 10.37
N ALA A 59 6.48 -12.04 11.41
CA ALA A 59 7.47 -11.79 12.45
C ALA A 59 7.79 -13.07 13.24
N ASP A 60 6.78 -13.91 13.52
CA ASP A 60 6.93 -15.18 14.25
C ASP A 60 7.79 -16.22 13.52
N LYS A 61 7.97 -16.10 12.20
CA LYS A 61 8.83 -17.00 11.43
C LYS A 61 10.32 -16.82 11.74
N ILE A 62 10.70 -15.71 12.37
CA ILE A 62 12.08 -15.44 12.77
C ILE A 62 12.40 -16.30 13.99
N THR A 63 13.17 -17.37 13.77
CA THR A 63 13.59 -18.28 14.83
C THR A 63 14.77 -17.72 15.61
N GLY A 64 14.80 -17.99 16.93
CA GLY A 64 15.91 -17.59 17.79
C GLY A 64 15.96 -16.12 18.22
N GLY A 65 14.93 -15.33 17.89
CA GLY A 65 14.75 -13.95 18.38
C GLY A 65 14.08 -13.89 19.77
N PHE A 66 13.10 -12.99 19.94
CA PHE A 66 12.38 -12.75 21.21
C PHE A 66 11.82 -14.00 21.89
N SER A 67 11.60 -15.11 21.17
CA SER A 67 11.19 -16.38 21.76
C SER A 67 12.21 -17.00 22.72
N ARG A 68 13.48 -16.56 22.68
CA ARG A 68 14.56 -16.98 23.59
C ARG A 68 14.86 -15.99 24.71
N ASP A 69 14.28 -14.79 24.66
CA ASP A 69 14.44 -13.77 25.70
C ASP A 69 13.46 -14.04 26.84
N ASP A 70 13.85 -14.89 27.79
CA ASP A 70 13.06 -15.04 29.01
C ASP A 70 13.26 -13.80 29.88
N GLY A 71 12.18 -13.18 30.35
CA GLY A 71 12.24 -12.10 31.33
C GLY A 71 12.58 -10.68 30.82
N ALA A 72 13.01 -10.50 29.56
CA ALA A 72 13.34 -9.17 29.04
C ALA A 72 12.09 -8.29 28.87
N THR A 73 12.17 -7.04 29.32
CA THR A 73 11.08 -6.06 29.17
C THR A 73 10.82 -5.70 27.70
N VAL A 74 11.86 -5.70 26.86
CA VAL A 74 11.71 -5.52 25.40
C VAL A 74 10.78 -6.56 24.79
N ARG A 75 10.83 -7.83 25.24
CA ARG A 75 9.95 -8.88 24.72
C ARG A 75 8.48 -8.57 24.97
N LYS A 76 8.14 -8.07 26.16
CA LYS A 76 6.76 -7.67 26.49
C LYS A 76 6.27 -6.54 25.60
N ALA A 77 7.12 -5.55 25.34
CA ALA A 77 6.79 -4.45 24.44
C ALA A 77 6.57 -4.95 22.99
N PHE A 78 7.41 -5.88 22.53
CA PHE A 78 7.26 -6.53 21.22
C PHE A 78 5.94 -7.30 21.11
N ASP A 79 5.62 -8.13 22.10
CA ASP A 79 4.37 -8.89 22.14
C ASP A 79 3.15 -7.97 22.19
N GLY A 80 3.24 -6.85 22.92
CA GLY A 80 2.24 -5.79 22.93
C GLY A 80 2.00 -5.19 21.54
N MET A 81 3.05 -4.72 20.87
CA MET A 81 2.94 -4.16 19.52
C MET A 81 2.35 -5.16 18.51
N ARG A 82 2.73 -6.43 18.62
CA ARG A 82 2.21 -7.51 17.80
C ARG A 82 0.68 -7.66 17.96
N ASN A 83 0.18 -7.62 19.20
CA ASN A 83 -1.25 -7.76 19.48
C ASN A 83 -2.04 -6.55 18.94
N GLU A 84 -1.54 -5.33 19.16
CA GLU A 84 -2.18 -4.11 18.63
C GLU A 84 -2.27 -4.12 17.11
N MET A 85 -1.27 -4.68 16.42
CA MET A 85 -1.31 -4.84 14.96
C MET A 85 -2.45 -5.77 14.50
N GLN A 86 -2.74 -6.82 15.27
CA GLN A 86 -3.87 -7.71 14.99
C GLN A 86 -5.21 -7.04 15.28
N ASP A 87 -5.30 -6.22 16.32
CA ASP A 87 -6.53 -5.48 16.64
C ASP A 87 -6.81 -4.36 15.64
N ALA A 88 -5.78 -3.66 15.17
CA ALA A 88 -5.88 -2.74 14.04
C ALA A 88 -6.39 -3.46 12.77
N ALA A 89 -5.86 -4.64 12.45
CA ALA A 89 -6.34 -5.47 11.33
C ALA A 89 -7.84 -5.78 11.42
N ARG A 90 -8.33 -6.15 12.61
CA ARG A 90 -9.75 -6.43 12.87
C ARG A 90 -10.61 -5.18 12.69
N ASN A 91 -10.15 -4.03 13.18
CA ASN A 91 -10.85 -2.77 13.04
C ASN A 91 -11.03 -2.37 11.56
N HIS A 92 -9.99 -2.49 10.73
CA HIS A 92 -10.08 -2.21 9.29
C HIS A 92 -11.03 -3.17 8.55
N ARG A 93 -10.99 -4.47 8.85
CA ARG A 93 -11.98 -5.43 8.31
C ARG A 93 -13.40 -5.09 8.75
N ARG A 94 -13.59 -4.60 9.98
CA ARG A 94 -14.90 -4.15 10.47
C ARG A 94 -15.41 -2.94 9.69
N ILE A 95 -14.56 -1.98 9.36
CA ILE A 95 -14.92 -0.84 8.48
C ILE A 95 -15.39 -1.36 7.12
N ALA A 96 -14.60 -2.24 6.48
CA ALA A 96 -14.96 -2.83 5.20
C ALA A 96 -16.34 -3.50 5.23
N GLN A 97 -16.59 -4.32 6.26
CA GLN A 97 -17.86 -5.01 6.42
C GLN A 97 -19.02 -4.05 6.68
N SER A 98 -18.84 -3.04 7.55
CA SER A 98 -19.87 -2.03 7.82
C SER A 98 -20.23 -1.20 6.58
N ILE A 99 -19.25 -0.84 5.74
CA ILE A 99 -19.53 -0.17 4.46
C ILE A 99 -20.37 -1.07 3.55
N ARG A 100 -20.05 -2.37 3.45
CA ARG A 100 -20.83 -3.31 2.63
C ARG A 100 -22.27 -3.42 3.12
N ASP A 101 -22.46 -3.64 4.42
CA ASP A 101 -23.76 -3.95 4.99
C ASP A 101 -24.68 -2.75 5.11
N LEU A 102 -24.13 -1.58 5.48
CA LEU A 102 -24.92 -0.38 5.77
C LEU A 102 -25.02 0.58 4.57
N VAL A 103 -24.10 0.50 3.61
CA VAL A 103 -24.05 1.45 2.48
C VAL A 103 -24.26 0.74 1.15
N VAL A 104 -23.39 -0.21 0.79
CA VAL A 104 -23.38 -0.81 -0.55
C VAL A 104 -24.65 -1.63 -0.79
N ASN A 105 -24.99 -2.54 0.11
CA ASN A 105 -26.11 -3.46 -0.10
C ASN A 105 -27.47 -2.73 -0.11
N PRO A 106 -27.79 -1.85 0.86
CA PRO A 106 -29.08 -1.15 0.87
C PRO A 106 -29.20 -0.17 -0.31
N PHE A 107 -28.15 0.61 -0.58
CA PHE A 107 -28.21 1.61 -1.64
C PHE A 107 -28.25 0.97 -3.03
N SER A 108 -27.59 -0.18 -3.26
CA SER A 108 -27.69 -0.89 -4.54
C SER A 108 -29.12 -1.29 -4.85
N ARG A 109 -29.83 -1.89 -3.89
CA ARG A 109 -31.24 -2.28 -4.06
C ARG A 109 -32.13 -1.07 -4.32
N TRP A 110 -31.88 0.03 -3.60
CA TRP A 110 -32.62 1.28 -3.80
C TRP A 110 -32.36 1.89 -5.19
N CYS A 111 -31.12 1.85 -5.68
CA CYS A 111 -30.76 2.33 -7.01
C CYS A 111 -31.49 1.55 -8.11
N ASP A 112 -31.52 0.22 -8.01
CA ASP A 112 -32.19 -0.65 -8.97
C ASP A 112 -33.70 -0.34 -9.03
N ALA A 113 -34.34 -0.15 -7.87
CA ALA A 113 -35.75 0.23 -7.79
C ALA A 113 -36.03 1.65 -8.33
N HIS A 114 -35.14 2.61 -8.06
CA HIS A 114 -35.27 3.97 -8.59
C HIS A 114 -35.11 4.01 -10.11
N GLU A 115 -34.13 3.29 -10.66
CA GLU A 115 -33.94 3.16 -12.11
C GLU A 115 -35.18 2.58 -12.80
N ALA A 116 -35.78 1.54 -12.23
CA ALA A 116 -37.03 0.96 -12.73
C ALA A 116 -38.18 1.99 -12.77
N ARG A 117 -38.41 2.74 -11.67
CA ARG A 117 -39.47 3.77 -11.62
C ARG A 117 -39.31 4.86 -12.68
N ILE A 118 -38.08 5.27 -12.98
CA ILE A 118 -37.80 6.26 -14.04
C ILE A 118 -38.07 5.65 -15.41
N GLN A 119 -37.63 4.42 -15.64
CA GLN A 119 -37.78 3.72 -16.90
C GLN A 119 -39.25 3.45 -17.24
N ASP A 120 -40.04 2.96 -16.28
CA ASP A 120 -41.46 2.66 -16.48
C ASP A 120 -42.25 3.93 -16.87
N SER A 121 -41.98 5.05 -16.18
CA SER A 121 -42.57 6.36 -16.49
C SER A 121 -42.18 6.87 -17.89
N GLN A 122 -40.93 6.64 -18.29
CA GLN A 122 -40.43 7.02 -19.61
C GLN A 122 -41.13 6.23 -20.71
N ASP A 123 -41.26 4.92 -20.54
CA ASP A 123 -41.85 4.03 -21.53
C ASP A 123 -43.36 4.32 -21.71
N GLU A 124 -44.09 4.57 -20.62
CA GLU A 124 -45.52 4.91 -20.67
C GLU A 124 -45.78 6.23 -21.43
N LEU A 125 -45.03 7.29 -21.12
CA LEU A 125 -45.16 8.56 -21.84
C LEU A 125 -44.75 8.43 -23.30
N GLN A 126 -43.70 7.67 -23.61
CA GLN A 126 -43.25 7.48 -24.99
C GLN A 126 -44.31 6.76 -25.83
N VAL A 127 -45.05 5.81 -25.26
CA VAL A 127 -46.17 5.14 -25.94
C VAL A 127 -47.29 6.13 -26.26
N ARG A 128 -47.68 6.97 -25.29
CA ARG A 128 -48.74 7.99 -25.50
C ARG A 128 -48.36 9.03 -26.55
N ILE A 129 -47.11 9.52 -26.54
CA ILE A 129 -46.60 10.46 -27.55
C ILE A 129 -46.67 9.84 -28.95
N LYS A 130 -46.19 8.60 -29.11
CA LYS A 130 -46.27 7.89 -30.40
C LYS A 130 -47.70 7.73 -30.90
N ALA A 131 -48.66 7.48 -29.99
CA ALA A 131 -50.08 7.38 -30.34
C ALA A 131 -50.65 8.72 -30.81
N HIS A 132 -50.35 9.81 -30.10
CA HIS A 132 -50.72 11.17 -30.48
C HIS A 132 -50.14 11.55 -31.85
N ASP A 133 -48.84 11.38 -32.06
CA ASP A 133 -48.15 11.73 -33.32
C ASP A 133 -48.70 10.96 -34.52
N ARG A 134 -48.98 9.66 -34.33
CA ARG A 134 -49.60 8.83 -35.35
C ARG A 134 -50.99 9.36 -35.73
N GLN A 135 -51.81 9.75 -34.76
CA GLN A 135 -53.12 10.34 -35.03
C GLN A 135 -53.01 11.73 -35.68
N ALA A 136 -52.04 12.55 -35.27
CA ALA A 136 -51.80 13.86 -35.86
C ALA A 136 -51.49 13.77 -37.37
N GLU A 137 -50.66 12.80 -37.76
CA GLU A 137 -50.37 12.53 -39.17
C GLU A 137 -51.58 11.96 -39.94
N VAL A 138 -52.46 11.18 -39.28
CA VAL A 138 -53.73 10.75 -39.87
C VAL A 138 -54.65 11.95 -40.13
N VAL A 139 -54.80 12.85 -39.17
CA VAL A 139 -55.62 14.07 -39.31
C VAL A 139 -55.10 14.98 -40.42
N LYS A 140 -53.78 15.13 -40.55
CA LYS A 140 -53.14 15.88 -41.63
C LYS A 140 -53.48 15.30 -43.01
N LYS A 141 -53.50 13.97 -43.15
CA LYS A 141 -53.92 13.29 -44.38
C LYS A 141 -55.41 13.48 -44.66
N LEU A 142 -56.26 13.28 -43.65
CA LEU A 142 -57.72 13.47 -43.77
C LEU A 142 -58.06 14.91 -44.19
N ARG A 143 -57.37 15.90 -43.61
CA ARG A 143 -57.48 17.31 -44.02
C ARG A 143 -57.15 17.49 -45.50
N SER A 144 -56.01 16.96 -45.94
CA SER A 144 -55.61 17.07 -47.35
C SER A 144 -56.65 16.43 -48.29
N VAL A 145 -57.18 15.26 -47.93
CA VAL A 145 -58.23 14.58 -48.70
C VAL A 145 -59.50 15.43 -48.77
N TYR A 146 -59.99 15.93 -47.64
CA TYR A 146 -61.17 16.78 -47.57
C TYR A 146 -61.01 18.05 -48.42
N PHE A 147 -59.90 18.79 -48.25
CA PHE A 147 -59.63 20.02 -49.01
C PHE A 147 -59.53 19.75 -50.53
N ASN A 148 -58.91 18.64 -50.93
CA ASN A 148 -58.86 18.25 -52.34
C ASN A 148 -60.26 17.93 -52.90
N LYS A 149 -61.12 17.28 -52.10
CA LYS A 149 -62.51 16.99 -52.51
C LYS A 149 -63.36 18.25 -52.60
N CYS A 150 -63.21 19.20 -51.67
CA CYS A 150 -63.87 20.51 -51.75
C CYS A 150 -63.46 21.27 -53.01
N ARG A 151 -62.17 21.35 -53.30
CA ARG A 151 -61.67 21.99 -54.51
C ARG A 151 -62.26 21.37 -55.79
N LEU A 152 -62.34 20.04 -55.86
CA LEU A 152 -62.97 19.35 -57.01
C LEU A 152 -64.48 19.64 -57.14
N VAL A 153 -65.18 19.87 -56.02
CA VAL A 153 -66.59 20.29 -56.04
C VAL A 153 -66.70 21.73 -56.55
N GLU A 154 -65.84 22.64 -56.08
CA GLU A 154 -65.79 24.03 -56.55
C GLU A 154 -65.48 24.12 -58.05
N ASP A 155 -64.43 23.42 -58.50
CA ASP A 155 -64.03 23.36 -59.92
C ASP A 155 -65.23 22.92 -60.81
N LEU A 156 -65.99 21.90 -60.38
CA LEU A 156 -67.18 21.43 -61.10
C LEU A 156 -68.40 22.35 -61.01
N GLU A 157 -68.58 23.06 -59.90
CA GLU A 157 -69.65 24.05 -59.79
C GLU A 157 -69.38 25.25 -60.69
N GLU A 158 -68.12 25.67 -60.82
CA GLU A 158 -67.69 26.69 -61.78
C GLU A 158 -67.90 26.23 -63.23
N GLU A 159 -67.49 25.00 -63.58
CA GLU A 159 -67.74 24.42 -64.90
C GLU A 159 -69.24 24.35 -65.24
N ASN A 160 -70.08 23.90 -64.30
CA ASN A 160 -71.54 23.85 -64.49
C ASN A 160 -72.16 25.26 -64.60
N LYS A 161 -71.61 26.25 -63.90
CA LYS A 161 -72.08 27.64 -63.96
C LYS A 161 -71.70 28.33 -65.28
N LEU A 162 -70.56 27.94 -65.86
CA LEU A 162 -70.13 28.37 -67.20
C LEU A 162 -70.89 27.65 -68.33
N ALA A 163 -71.32 26.41 -68.11
CA ALA A 163 -72.06 25.61 -69.10
C ALA A 163 -73.55 26.00 -69.26
N PHE A 164 -74.14 26.79 -68.35
CA PHE A 164 -75.57 27.16 -68.34
C PHE A 164 -75.87 28.65 -68.63
N GLN A 165 -74.93 29.40 -69.23
CA GLN A 165 -75.27 30.70 -69.83
C GLN A 165 -75.85 30.51 -71.24
N ASP A 166 -77.17 30.54 -71.36
CA ASP A 166 -77.90 30.68 -72.65
C ASP A 166 -78.13 32.18 -73.01
N PRO A 167 -78.34 32.51 -74.30
CA PRO A 167 -77.71 33.67 -74.93
C PRO A 167 -78.70 34.78 -75.29
N GLU A 168 -78.74 35.88 -74.52
CA GLU A 168 -79.29 37.15 -75.01
C GLU A 168 -78.54 38.33 -74.41
N THR A 169 -77.59 38.87 -75.17
CA THR A 169 -77.34 40.32 -75.38
C THR A 169 -76.03 40.47 -76.15
N SER A 170 -76.10 40.29 -77.46
CA SER A 170 -75.07 40.82 -78.37
C SER A 170 -75.50 42.23 -78.82
N PRO A 171 -74.53 43.15 -79.03
CA PRO A 171 -74.45 43.66 -80.39
C PRO A 171 -73.03 43.71 -80.95
N LYS A 172 -72.84 42.87 -81.99
CA LYS A 172 -72.33 43.17 -83.34
C LYS A 172 -70.99 43.91 -83.52
N GLY A 173 -70.05 43.17 -84.13
CA GLY A 173 -69.06 43.73 -85.07
C GLY A 173 -68.05 42.71 -85.61
N ASN A 174 -68.30 42.18 -86.82
CA ASN A 174 -67.36 41.62 -87.84
C ASN A 174 -66.30 40.57 -87.40
N GLN A 175 -66.05 39.44 -88.05
CA GLN A 175 -66.27 39.01 -89.44
C GLN A 175 -66.12 37.47 -89.54
N ASN A 176 -67.07 36.86 -90.25
CA ASN A 176 -67.12 35.59 -90.99
C ASN A 176 -66.09 34.46 -90.75
N ILE A 177 -66.68 33.36 -90.27
CA ILE A 177 -66.27 31.94 -90.16
C ILE A 177 -66.37 31.29 -91.57
N PRO A 178 -65.66 30.18 -91.88
CA PRO A 178 -66.32 28.87 -91.73
C PRO A 178 -65.42 27.71 -91.24
N GLU A 179 -66.09 26.82 -90.50
CA GLU A 179 -65.79 25.44 -90.07
C GLU A 179 -64.61 24.67 -90.69
N ILE A 180 -63.87 23.95 -89.83
CA ILE A 180 -63.11 22.75 -90.24
C ILE A 180 -63.62 21.51 -89.49
N LYS A 181 -64.08 20.56 -90.30
CA LYS A 181 -64.38 19.16 -89.99
C LYS A 181 -63.10 18.36 -89.72
N VAL A 182 -63.28 17.29 -88.95
CA VAL A 182 -62.30 16.24 -88.68
C VAL A 182 -61.94 15.42 -89.94
N GLN A 183 -60.68 14.95 -89.96
CA GLN A 183 -60.02 13.91 -90.77
C GLN A 183 -59.04 14.43 -91.87
N PRO A 184 -58.04 13.63 -92.31
CA PRO A 184 -56.75 13.43 -91.65
C PRO A 184 -55.59 13.58 -92.66
N HIS A 185 -54.56 14.39 -92.44
CA HIS A 185 -53.35 14.24 -93.26
C HIS A 185 -52.10 14.81 -92.62
N LYS A 186 -51.05 13.97 -92.65
CA LYS A 186 -49.64 14.33 -92.58
C LYS A 186 -49.38 15.62 -93.34
N GLU A 187 -48.72 16.56 -92.69
CA GLU A 187 -47.73 17.40 -93.34
C GLU A 187 -46.49 17.45 -92.45
N GLU A 188 -45.39 17.07 -93.08
CA GLU A 188 -44.02 17.17 -92.60
C GLU A 188 -43.64 18.65 -92.60
N GLU A 189 -43.02 19.13 -91.52
CA GLU A 189 -42.08 20.27 -91.45
C GLU A 189 -41.76 20.55 -89.97
N PRO A 190 -40.57 21.08 -89.61
CA PRO A 190 -39.20 20.72 -89.98
C PRO A 190 -38.45 20.12 -88.77
N GLU A 191 -37.34 19.42 -89.02
CA GLU A 191 -36.43 18.95 -87.97
C GLU A 191 -35.84 20.15 -87.20
N GLU A 192 -36.32 20.43 -85.99
CA GLU A 192 -35.52 21.16 -85.01
C GLU A 192 -34.36 20.25 -84.62
N GLU A 193 -33.14 20.57 -85.08
CA GLU A 193 -31.92 19.90 -84.65
C GLU A 193 -31.81 19.98 -83.11
N GLU A 194 -32.12 18.88 -82.42
CA GLU A 194 -32.05 18.76 -80.96
C GLU A 194 -30.57 18.83 -80.53
N LEU A 195 -30.07 20.03 -80.25
CA LEU A 195 -28.72 20.28 -79.74
C LEU A 195 -28.64 19.90 -78.26
N TYR A 196 -27.55 19.24 -77.86
CA TYR A 196 -27.32 18.81 -76.48
C TYR A 196 -26.14 19.58 -75.87
N GLU A 197 -26.40 20.31 -74.79
CA GLU A 197 -25.36 20.95 -73.97
C GLU A 197 -24.82 19.92 -72.96
N ILE A 198 -23.52 19.59 -73.05
CA ILE A 198 -22.84 18.66 -72.13
C ILE A 198 -21.47 19.26 -71.78
N GLY A 199 -21.28 19.68 -70.53
CA GLY A 199 -20.08 20.43 -70.14
C GLY A 199 -20.11 21.86 -70.69
N ASP A 200 -19.01 22.34 -71.28
CA ASP A 200 -18.94 23.68 -71.90
C ASP A 200 -19.13 23.65 -73.43
N ASP A 201 -19.44 22.48 -74.01
CA ASP A 201 -19.58 22.28 -75.46
C ASP A 201 -21.01 21.88 -75.85
N THR A 202 -21.43 22.29 -77.06
CA THR A 202 -22.71 21.93 -77.66
C THR A 202 -22.52 20.82 -78.69
N TYR A 203 -23.27 19.74 -78.57
CA TYR A 203 -23.11 18.54 -79.41
C TYR A 203 -24.35 18.30 -80.28
N GLN A 204 -24.09 17.91 -81.54
CA GLN A 204 -25.13 17.39 -82.44
C GLN A 204 -25.49 15.93 -82.07
N PRO A 205 -26.71 15.45 -82.36
CA PRO A 205 -27.17 14.10 -81.99
C PRO A 205 -26.20 12.96 -82.39
N GLU A 206 -25.54 13.06 -83.54
CA GLU A 206 -24.55 12.07 -83.99
C GLU A 206 -23.29 12.01 -83.12
N GLN A 207 -22.88 13.16 -82.56
CA GLN A 207 -21.74 13.25 -81.65
C GLN A 207 -22.09 12.71 -80.26
N VAL A 208 -23.29 13.04 -79.76
CA VAL A 208 -23.81 12.51 -78.49
C VAL A 208 -23.94 10.99 -78.55
N LYS A 209 -24.41 10.44 -79.68
CA LYS A 209 -24.43 8.99 -79.93
C LYS A 209 -23.06 8.36 -79.74
N LYS A 210 -22.00 8.97 -80.27
CA LYS A 210 -20.62 8.46 -80.13
C LYS A 210 -20.14 8.50 -78.68
N ILE A 211 -20.44 9.59 -77.97
CA ILE A 211 -20.10 9.76 -76.54
C ILE A 211 -20.81 8.70 -75.69
N LEU A 212 -22.14 8.60 -75.81
CA LEU A 212 -22.95 7.65 -75.04
C LEU A 212 -22.60 6.19 -75.36
N SER A 213 -22.29 5.87 -76.62
CA SER A 213 -21.83 4.52 -77.01
C SER A 213 -20.51 4.13 -76.33
N GLN A 214 -19.57 5.07 -76.24
CA GLN A 214 -18.30 4.85 -75.52
C GLN A 214 -18.52 4.75 -73.99
N MET A 215 -19.39 5.59 -73.42
CA MET A 215 -19.73 5.55 -72.00
C MET A 215 -20.39 4.22 -71.61
N LEU A 216 -21.42 3.79 -72.34
CA LEU A 216 -22.18 2.56 -72.05
C LEU A 216 -21.36 1.27 -72.26
N SER A 217 -20.32 1.31 -73.09
CA SER A 217 -19.42 0.16 -73.30
C SER A 217 -18.28 0.09 -72.29
N THR A 218 -17.90 1.22 -71.68
CA THR A 218 -16.73 1.30 -70.79
C THR A 218 -17.10 1.35 -69.31
N ILE A 219 -18.18 2.04 -68.94
CA ILE A 219 -18.61 2.18 -67.54
C ILE A 219 -19.29 0.88 -67.10
N LYS A 220 -18.91 0.37 -65.93
CA LYS A 220 -19.49 -0.85 -65.38
C LYS A 220 -20.96 -0.60 -65.00
N MET A 221 -21.84 -1.47 -65.50
CA MET A 221 -23.28 -1.45 -65.21
C MET A 221 -23.68 -2.68 -64.42
N GLY A 222 -24.55 -2.51 -63.41
CA GLY A 222 -25.01 -3.56 -62.53
C GLY A 222 -26.49 -3.43 -62.15
N GLU A 223 -26.85 -4.13 -61.06
CA GLU A 223 -28.18 -4.08 -60.45
C GLU A 223 -28.06 -3.42 -59.07
N THR A 224 -28.91 -2.44 -58.78
CA THR A 224 -28.97 -1.77 -57.47
C THR A 224 -30.33 -2.03 -56.81
N LYS A 225 -30.31 -2.61 -55.60
CA LYS A 225 -31.51 -2.82 -54.79
C LYS A 225 -31.79 -1.62 -53.90
N VAL A 226 -32.94 -0.98 -54.06
CA VAL A 226 -33.42 0.07 -53.17
C VAL A 226 -34.49 -0.52 -52.25
N PRO A 227 -34.35 -0.40 -50.92
CA PRO A 227 -35.40 -0.80 -49.98
C PRO A 227 -36.75 -0.18 -50.37
N ILE A 228 -37.82 -0.98 -50.39
CA ILE A 228 -39.21 -0.58 -50.72
C ILE A 228 -39.45 -0.27 -52.21
N LEU A 229 -38.47 0.25 -52.96
CA LEU A 229 -38.63 0.67 -54.37
C LEU A 229 -38.21 -0.38 -55.42
N GLY A 230 -37.61 -1.50 -55.01
CA GLY A 230 -37.29 -2.63 -55.89
C GLY A 230 -35.84 -2.63 -56.44
N THR A 231 -35.57 -3.52 -57.39
CA THR A 231 -34.24 -3.69 -58.02
C THR A 231 -34.21 -2.92 -59.34
N TYR A 232 -33.30 -1.96 -59.46
CA TYR A 232 -33.06 -1.22 -60.69
C TYR A 232 -31.92 -1.86 -61.47
N LEU A 233 -32.17 -2.17 -62.73
CA LEU A 233 -31.17 -2.68 -63.67
C LEU A 233 -30.47 -1.50 -64.36
N ASN A 234 -29.31 -1.77 -64.97
CA ASN A 234 -28.55 -0.81 -65.76
C ASN A 234 -28.11 0.41 -64.93
N THR A 235 -27.61 0.16 -63.71
CA THR A 235 -27.14 1.20 -62.80
C THR A 235 -25.62 1.25 -62.70
N SER A 236 -25.08 2.45 -62.50
CA SER A 236 -23.65 2.72 -62.23
C SER A 236 -23.52 3.66 -61.03
N SER A 237 -22.42 3.58 -60.28
CA SER A 237 -22.19 4.53 -59.18
C SER A 237 -21.72 5.89 -59.72
N GLY A 238 -22.01 6.97 -59.00
CA GLY A 238 -21.53 8.31 -59.38
C GLY A 238 -20.01 8.38 -59.48
N SER A 239 -19.29 7.64 -58.63
CA SER A 239 -17.83 7.56 -58.69
C SER A 239 -17.30 6.86 -59.94
N ASP A 240 -17.96 5.80 -60.42
CA ASP A 240 -17.52 5.11 -61.65
C ASP A 240 -17.69 6.00 -62.89
N ILE A 241 -18.76 6.79 -62.94
CA ILE A 241 -19.03 7.73 -64.03
C ILE A 241 -17.99 8.86 -64.03
N VAL A 242 -17.69 9.43 -62.85
CA VAL A 242 -16.68 10.49 -62.72
C VAL A 242 -15.29 9.97 -63.06
N GLU A 243 -14.92 8.78 -62.57
CA GLU A 243 -13.63 8.16 -62.89
C GLU A 243 -13.44 7.96 -64.40
N TYR A 244 -14.49 7.51 -65.11
CA TYR A 244 -14.46 7.41 -66.57
C TYR A 244 -14.27 8.78 -67.24
N LEU A 245 -15.01 9.81 -66.82
CA LEU A 245 -14.92 11.15 -67.40
C LEU A 245 -13.53 11.76 -67.20
N GLN A 246 -12.94 11.58 -66.02
CA GLN A 246 -11.58 12.01 -65.74
C GLN A 246 -10.55 11.29 -66.63
N ARG A 247 -10.71 9.99 -66.88
CA ARG A 247 -9.78 9.23 -67.75
C ARG A 247 -9.95 9.55 -69.23
N SER A 248 -11.19 9.73 -69.71
CA SER A 248 -11.49 9.93 -71.13
C SER A 248 -11.22 11.36 -71.61
N MET A 249 -11.32 12.36 -70.72
CA MET A 249 -11.16 13.78 -71.06
C MET A 249 -9.84 14.39 -70.55
N GLY A 250 -8.86 13.57 -70.14
CA GLY A 250 -7.51 14.05 -69.79
C GLY A 250 -7.36 14.68 -68.40
N ASN A 251 -7.79 13.96 -67.35
CA ASN A 251 -7.73 14.35 -65.94
C ASN A 251 -8.41 15.69 -65.63
N ILE A 252 -9.64 15.88 -66.11
CA ILE A 252 -10.50 17.00 -65.71
C ILE A 252 -10.74 17.00 -64.19
N GLY A 253 -10.95 18.20 -63.63
CA GLY A 253 -11.26 18.35 -62.20
C GLY A 253 -12.58 17.67 -61.82
N VAL A 254 -12.66 17.16 -60.59
CA VAL A 254 -13.86 16.45 -60.08
C VAL A 254 -15.12 17.30 -60.20
N ALA A 255 -15.04 18.58 -59.86
CA ALA A 255 -16.18 19.51 -59.96
C ALA A 255 -16.68 19.70 -61.41
N TYR A 256 -15.79 19.58 -62.40
CA TYR A 256 -16.15 19.66 -63.81
C TYR A 256 -16.79 18.36 -64.30
N ALA A 257 -16.25 17.21 -63.88
CA ALA A 257 -16.83 15.91 -64.17
C ALA A 257 -18.23 15.75 -63.53
N GLU A 258 -18.47 16.32 -62.35
CA GLU A 258 -19.79 16.36 -61.71
C GLU A 258 -20.78 17.24 -62.49
N ARG A 259 -20.33 18.36 -63.08
CA ARG A 259 -21.17 19.19 -63.96
C ARG A 259 -21.60 18.41 -65.21
N ILE A 260 -20.66 17.73 -65.87
CA ILE A 260 -20.98 16.85 -67.01
C ILE A 260 -21.98 15.75 -66.60
N GLY A 261 -21.79 15.13 -65.42
CA GLY A 261 -22.74 14.17 -64.88
C GLY A 261 -24.12 14.77 -64.61
N GLN A 262 -24.19 16.02 -64.16
CA GLN A 262 -25.43 16.77 -64.00
C GLN A 262 -26.12 17.03 -65.34
N ASP A 263 -25.36 17.38 -66.38
CA ASP A 263 -25.90 17.63 -67.71
C ASP A 263 -26.47 16.34 -68.34
N LEU A 264 -25.87 15.18 -68.06
CA LEU A 264 -26.42 13.88 -68.44
C LEU A 264 -27.74 13.56 -67.72
N VAL A 265 -27.93 14.05 -66.48
CA VAL A 265 -29.22 13.95 -65.78
C VAL A 265 -30.24 14.92 -66.39
N ASN A 266 -29.84 16.17 -66.67
CA ASN A 266 -30.71 17.21 -67.23
C ASN A 266 -31.21 16.85 -68.63
N ASN A 267 -30.34 16.30 -69.48
CA ASN A 267 -30.69 15.80 -70.82
C ASN A 267 -31.47 14.46 -70.80
N GLY A 268 -31.75 13.92 -69.60
CA GLY A 268 -32.61 12.75 -69.41
C GLY A 268 -31.93 11.40 -69.67
N PHE A 269 -30.60 11.35 -69.77
CA PHE A 269 -29.82 10.12 -69.98
C PHE A 269 -29.58 9.33 -68.69
N LEU A 270 -29.47 10.02 -67.55
CA LEU A 270 -29.29 9.42 -66.22
C LEU A 270 -30.43 9.78 -65.26
N ARG A 271 -30.72 8.89 -64.30
CA ARG A 271 -31.66 9.13 -63.20
C ARG A 271 -31.10 8.66 -61.87
N LEU A 272 -31.10 9.51 -60.85
CA LEU A 272 -30.70 9.14 -59.49
C LEU A 272 -31.69 8.13 -58.87
N ILE A 273 -31.16 7.09 -58.24
CA ILE A 273 -31.91 5.98 -57.64
C ILE A 273 -31.65 5.92 -56.13
N GLY A 274 -32.71 5.82 -55.33
CA GLY A 274 -32.63 5.65 -53.87
C GLY A 274 -32.71 6.94 -53.03
N ASN A 275 -32.53 8.11 -53.66
CA ASN A 275 -32.57 9.41 -52.99
C ASN A 275 -33.48 10.39 -53.74
N VAL A 276 -34.13 11.32 -53.03
CA VAL A 276 -35.00 12.35 -53.63
C VAL A 276 -34.13 13.52 -54.10
N GLY A 277 -34.18 13.84 -55.40
CA GLY A 277 -33.43 14.93 -56.02
C GLY A 277 -32.94 14.56 -57.43
N SER A 278 -32.38 15.55 -58.14
CA SER A 278 -31.78 15.38 -59.47
C SER A 278 -30.29 15.71 -59.50
N THR A 279 -29.67 15.95 -58.33
CA THR A 279 -28.27 16.35 -58.24
C THR A 279 -27.33 15.18 -58.49
N PHE A 280 -26.41 15.34 -59.43
CA PHE A 280 -25.32 14.43 -59.69
C PHE A 280 -24.18 14.67 -58.69
N ALA A 281 -23.62 13.61 -58.11
CA ALA A 281 -22.53 13.69 -57.14
C ALA A 281 -21.54 12.54 -57.33
N ASN A 282 -20.24 12.83 -57.18
CA ASN A 282 -19.18 11.85 -57.17
C ASN A 282 -19.22 11.03 -55.86
N SER A 283 -20.01 9.94 -55.86
CA SER A 283 -20.17 9.09 -54.70
C SER A 283 -20.36 7.63 -55.10
N SER A 284 -19.66 6.74 -54.39
CA SER A 284 -19.84 5.29 -54.51
C SER A 284 -21.13 4.78 -53.86
N LYS A 285 -21.85 5.65 -53.12
CA LYS A 285 -23.13 5.35 -52.47
C LYS A 285 -24.35 5.85 -53.27
N MET A 286 -24.14 6.74 -54.24
CA MET A 286 -25.20 7.28 -55.09
C MET A 286 -25.19 6.53 -56.42
N PHE A 287 -26.33 5.92 -56.77
CA PHE A 287 -26.45 5.12 -57.99
C PHE A 287 -27.35 5.82 -59.02
N TYR A 288 -26.93 5.79 -60.27
CA TYR A 288 -27.63 6.39 -61.39
C TYR A 288 -28.04 5.31 -62.39
N GLN A 289 -29.32 5.29 -62.76
CA GLN A 289 -29.85 4.40 -63.78
C GLN A 289 -29.73 5.06 -65.16
N TRP A 290 -29.14 4.34 -66.11
CA TRP A 290 -29.15 4.72 -67.52
C TRP A 290 -30.56 4.58 -68.10
N ARG A 291 -31.09 5.67 -68.65
CA ARG A 291 -32.47 5.74 -69.18
C ARG A 291 -32.54 5.14 -70.59
N PRO A 292 -33.71 4.65 -71.04
CA PRO A 292 -33.89 4.15 -72.40
C PRO A 292 -33.43 5.12 -73.50
N LYS A 293 -33.58 6.44 -73.29
CA LYS A 293 -33.09 7.49 -74.20
C LYS A 293 -31.58 7.35 -74.48
N ALA A 294 -30.78 6.99 -73.46
CA ALA A 294 -29.33 6.82 -73.62
C ALA A 294 -28.98 5.61 -74.50
N PHE A 295 -29.69 4.48 -74.35
CA PHE A 295 -29.47 3.28 -75.15
C PHE A 295 -29.95 3.45 -76.60
N GLN A 296 -31.11 4.07 -76.79
CA GLN A 296 -31.67 4.38 -78.10
C GLN A 296 -30.74 5.32 -78.88
N MET A 297 -30.25 6.38 -78.22
CA MET A 297 -29.34 7.34 -78.83
C MET A 297 -27.96 6.74 -79.12
N ALA A 298 -27.43 5.89 -78.25
CA ALA A 298 -26.15 5.21 -78.47
C ALA A 298 -26.19 4.10 -79.53
N GLY A 299 -27.39 3.61 -79.91
CA GLY A 299 -27.55 2.46 -80.81
C GLY A 299 -27.09 1.13 -80.20
N VAL A 300 -27.06 1.01 -78.87
CA VAL A 300 -26.60 -0.19 -78.14
C VAL A 300 -27.80 -0.94 -77.55
N PRO A 301 -27.92 -2.27 -77.68
CA PRO A 301 -29.06 -3.02 -77.17
C PRO A 301 -29.12 -3.01 -75.63
N GLU A 302 -30.28 -2.62 -75.09
CA GLU A 302 -30.56 -2.64 -73.65
C GLU A 302 -30.68 -4.10 -73.12
N LYS A 303 -30.02 -4.41 -72.00
CA LYS A 303 -30.23 -5.69 -71.29
C LYS A 303 -31.63 -5.69 -70.62
N LYS A 304 -32.61 -6.33 -71.25
CA LYS A 304 -33.95 -6.56 -70.66
C LYS A 304 -33.97 -7.85 -69.81
N SER A 305 -34.51 -7.76 -68.59
CA SER A 305 -34.83 -8.94 -67.75
C SER A 305 -36.30 -9.34 -67.90
N ILE A 306 -36.52 -10.65 -68.01
CA ILE A 306 -37.79 -11.35 -68.20
C ILE A 306 -38.54 -11.46 -66.87
N ASN A 307 -39.84 -11.15 -66.90
CA ASN A 307 -40.82 -11.42 -65.84
C ASN A 307 -40.66 -12.83 -65.25
N ARG A 308 -40.53 -12.95 -63.92
CA ARG A 308 -40.87 -14.19 -63.19
C ARG A 308 -41.81 -13.89 -62.03
N THR A 309 -43.05 -14.31 -62.25
CA THR A 309 -44.02 -14.88 -61.32
C THR A 309 -43.52 -15.14 -59.89
N PHE A 310 -44.15 -14.50 -58.90
CA PHE A 310 -44.08 -14.90 -57.50
C PHE A 310 -45.00 -16.11 -57.26
N SER A 311 -44.40 -17.25 -56.91
CA SER A 311 -45.10 -18.38 -56.31
C SER A 311 -45.14 -18.22 -54.79
N LEU A 312 -46.35 -18.28 -54.26
CA LEU A 312 -46.71 -18.27 -52.84
C LEU A 312 -46.35 -19.63 -52.19
N ALA A 313 -45.75 -19.61 -50.99
CA ALA A 313 -45.80 -20.75 -50.08
C ALA A 313 -45.98 -20.24 -48.64
N SER A 314 -47.08 -20.69 -48.04
CA SER A 314 -47.53 -20.49 -46.67
C SER A 314 -46.65 -21.29 -45.68
N THR A 315 -46.49 -20.94 -44.41
CA THR A 315 -47.51 -21.12 -43.34
C THR A 315 -46.95 -20.65 -41.98
N GLY A 316 -47.80 -19.94 -41.22
CA GLY A 316 -47.92 -19.92 -39.74
C GLY A 316 -46.82 -19.27 -38.88
N SER A 317 -47.08 -18.51 -37.82
CA SER A 317 -48.25 -17.84 -37.25
C SER A 317 -47.72 -16.96 -36.09
N GLU A 318 -48.41 -15.83 -35.88
CA GLU A 318 -48.46 -14.98 -34.67
C GLU A 318 -47.40 -13.88 -34.43
N GLY A 319 -47.88 -12.62 -34.34
CA GLY A 319 -47.27 -11.61 -33.46
C GLY A 319 -46.80 -10.27 -34.07
N ALA A 320 -47.75 -9.42 -34.48
CA ALA A 320 -47.71 -7.94 -34.48
C ALA A 320 -46.89 -7.13 -35.54
N ASP A 321 -47.68 -6.51 -36.43
CA ASP A 321 -47.62 -5.16 -37.03
C ASP A 321 -46.41 -4.69 -37.86
N SER A 322 -46.52 -4.94 -39.17
CA SER A 322 -45.86 -4.14 -40.23
C SER A 322 -46.92 -3.41 -41.07
N PRO A 323 -46.72 -2.13 -41.47
CA PRO A 323 -47.77 -1.31 -42.06
C PRO A 323 -47.94 -1.63 -43.55
N VAL A 324 -48.70 -2.68 -43.86
CA VAL A 324 -49.07 -3.07 -45.23
C VAL A 324 -50.55 -2.76 -45.53
N GLY A 325 -51.24 -2.06 -44.63
CA GLY A 325 -52.67 -1.73 -44.78
C GLY A 325 -52.98 -0.65 -45.82
N THR A 326 -52.02 0.20 -46.20
CA THR A 326 -52.31 1.39 -46.99
C THR A 326 -52.48 1.13 -48.49
N VAL A 327 -51.96 0.04 -49.05
CA VAL A 327 -52.10 -0.25 -50.50
C VAL A 327 -53.39 -1.04 -50.81
N SER A 328 -53.89 -1.82 -49.84
CA SER A 328 -55.16 -2.55 -49.99
C SER A 328 -56.38 -1.61 -49.97
N GLU A 329 -56.29 -0.48 -49.29
CA GLU A 329 -57.40 0.48 -49.13
C GLU A 329 -57.62 1.34 -50.40
N TYR A 330 -56.56 1.68 -51.13
CA TYR A 330 -56.70 2.38 -52.44
C TYR A 330 -57.23 1.46 -53.55
N LEU A 331 -57.00 0.14 -53.47
CA LEU A 331 -57.54 -0.83 -54.42
C LEU A 331 -58.98 -1.26 -54.11
N ALA A 332 -59.42 -1.17 -52.86
CA ALA A 332 -60.80 -1.45 -52.46
C ALA A 332 -61.82 -0.44 -53.03
N ASN A 333 -61.39 0.82 -53.24
CA ASN A 333 -62.23 1.86 -53.83
C ASN A 333 -62.31 1.81 -55.37
N TRP A 334 -61.57 0.90 -56.03
CA TRP A 334 -61.60 0.69 -57.47
C TRP A 334 -62.52 -0.47 -57.88
N ASN A 335 -63.63 -0.64 -57.16
CA ASN A 335 -64.62 -1.67 -57.44
C ASN A 335 -65.69 -1.13 -58.40
N VAL A 336 -65.38 -1.15 -59.70
CA VAL A 336 -66.26 -0.67 -60.80
C VAL A 336 -67.54 -1.52 -60.95
N LEU A 337 -67.70 -2.58 -60.16
CA LEU A 337 -68.83 -3.53 -60.24
C LEU A 337 -69.86 -3.40 -59.10
N ASN A 338 -69.66 -2.52 -58.11
CA ASN A 338 -70.63 -2.35 -57.01
C ASN A 338 -70.95 -0.87 -56.78
N ASN A 339 -71.77 -0.31 -57.65
CA ASN A 339 -72.28 1.05 -57.47
C ASN A 339 -73.34 1.06 -56.35
N SER A 340 -72.94 1.42 -55.13
CA SER A 340 -73.83 1.49 -53.95
C SER A 340 -75.00 2.48 -54.10
N HIS A 341 -74.94 3.39 -55.10
CA HIS A 341 -75.98 4.38 -55.39
C HIS A 341 -76.27 4.43 -56.90
N PRO A 342 -77.13 3.54 -57.42
CA PRO A 342 -77.57 3.62 -58.82
C PRO A 342 -78.44 4.87 -59.03
N ASN A 343 -78.09 5.69 -60.04
CA ASN A 343 -78.70 6.97 -60.47
C ASN A 343 -78.12 8.29 -59.90
N GLU A 344 -76.91 8.30 -59.34
CA GLU A 344 -76.26 9.54 -58.88
C GLU A 344 -75.56 10.32 -60.01
N THR A 345 -75.77 11.64 -60.08
CA THR A 345 -75.02 12.52 -61.02
C THR A 345 -73.57 12.74 -60.53
N PRO A 346 -72.60 13.00 -61.42
CA PRO A 346 -71.20 13.26 -61.02
C PRO A 346 -71.05 14.38 -59.97
N SER A 347 -71.89 15.42 -60.04
CA SER A 347 -71.90 16.53 -59.07
C SER A 347 -72.46 16.11 -57.71
N GLN A 348 -73.53 15.33 -57.67
CA GLN A 348 -74.06 14.77 -56.42
C GLN A 348 -73.07 13.82 -55.76
N ARG A 349 -72.39 12.99 -56.55
CA ARG A 349 -71.35 12.07 -56.08
C ARG A 349 -70.19 12.81 -55.43
N LEU A 350 -69.68 13.86 -56.05
CA LEU A 350 -68.54 14.60 -55.50
C LEU A 350 -68.92 15.41 -54.26
N LYS A 351 -70.15 15.94 -54.18
CA LYS A 351 -70.68 16.54 -52.95
C LYS A 351 -70.80 15.53 -51.81
N ARG A 352 -71.27 14.31 -52.10
CA ARG A 352 -71.35 13.23 -51.11
C ARG A 352 -69.95 12.80 -50.65
N GLU A 353 -69.02 12.55 -51.57
CA GLU A 353 -67.64 12.18 -51.25
C GLU A 353 -66.92 13.28 -50.44
N ALA A 354 -67.20 14.57 -50.72
CA ALA A 354 -66.70 15.69 -49.92
C ALA A 354 -67.32 15.72 -48.52
N SER A 355 -68.62 15.47 -48.39
CA SER A 355 -69.30 15.39 -47.08
C SER A 355 -68.84 14.19 -46.25
N GLU A 356 -68.59 13.04 -46.88
CA GLU A 356 -68.03 11.85 -46.22
C GLU A 356 -66.58 12.10 -45.77
N ALA A 357 -65.80 12.83 -46.57
CA ALA A 357 -64.44 13.24 -46.20
C ALA A 357 -64.43 14.27 -45.06
N ASP A 358 -65.40 15.20 -45.02
CA ASP A 358 -65.57 16.17 -43.92
C ASP A 358 -65.89 15.45 -42.60
N GLU A 359 -66.84 14.51 -42.59
CA GLU A 359 -67.19 13.81 -41.35
C GLU A 359 -66.02 12.97 -40.84
N LYS A 360 -65.30 12.26 -41.72
CA LYS A 360 -64.08 11.52 -41.34
C LYS A 360 -63.00 12.46 -40.80
N TYR A 361 -62.81 13.63 -41.40
CA TYR A 361 -61.86 14.64 -40.91
C TYR A 361 -62.28 15.15 -39.53
N ARG A 362 -63.56 15.50 -39.34
CA ARG A 362 -64.11 15.98 -38.07
C ARG A 362 -63.98 14.94 -36.96
N GLU A 363 -64.31 13.69 -37.23
CA GLU A 363 -64.08 12.56 -36.31
C GLU A 363 -62.60 12.39 -35.97
N GLY A 364 -61.73 12.47 -36.98
CA GLY A 364 -60.27 12.42 -36.80
C GLY A 364 -59.75 13.52 -35.89
N VAL A 365 -60.24 14.75 -36.04
CA VAL A 365 -59.90 15.91 -35.19
C VAL A 365 -60.41 15.72 -33.75
N ARG A 366 -61.65 15.29 -33.55
CA ARG A 366 -62.18 14.98 -32.20
C ARG A 366 -61.32 13.94 -31.49
N LYS A 367 -60.92 12.87 -32.21
CA LYS A 367 -60.05 11.82 -31.67
C LYS A 367 -58.65 12.33 -31.35
N LEU A 368 -58.09 13.22 -32.18
CA LEU A 368 -56.78 13.83 -31.91
C LEU A 368 -56.82 14.71 -30.66
N ASP A 369 -57.86 15.53 -30.49
CA ASP A 369 -58.00 16.38 -29.30
C ASP A 369 -58.17 15.54 -28.02
N GLN A 370 -58.92 14.44 -28.09
CA GLN A 370 -59.01 13.48 -26.98
C GLN A 370 -57.63 12.92 -26.61
N LEU A 371 -56.86 12.44 -27.60
CA LEU A 371 -55.49 11.94 -27.35
C LEU A 371 -54.54 13.03 -26.84
N ARG A 372 -54.73 14.29 -27.26
CA ARG A 372 -53.97 15.44 -26.77
C ARG A 372 -54.24 15.68 -25.30
N CYS A 373 -55.51 15.74 -24.88
CA CYS A 373 -55.88 15.90 -23.48
C CYS A 373 -55.38 14.73 -22.62
N GLU A 374 -55.57 13.48 -23.05
CA GLU A 374 -55.07 12.29 -22.35
C GLU A 374 -53.53 12.31 -22.21
N LEU A 375 -52.82 12.79 -23.24
CA LEU A 375 -51.36 12.96 -23.20
C LEU A 375 -50.96 14.09 -22.24
N GLU A 376 -51.59 15.26 -22.30
CA GLU A 376 -51.29 16.39 -21.42
C GLU A 376 -51.53 16.04 -19.95
N GLU A 377 -52.65 15.35 -19.64
CA GLU A 377 -52.97 14.85 -18.30
C GLU A 377 -51.91 13.85 -17.81
N ALA A 378 -51.53 12.89 -18.66
CA ALA A 378 -50.47 11.94 -18.37
C ALA A 378 -49.12 12.63 -18.11
N ILE A 379 -48.70 13.54 -19.00
CA ILE A 379 -47.45 14.28 -18.84
C ILE A 379 -47.45 15.03 -17.51
N HIS A 380 -48.53 15.73 -17.18
CA HIS A 380 -48.64 16.47 -15.93
C HIS A 380 -48.52 15.57 -14.69
N LEU A 381 -49.18 14.42 -14.70
CA LEU A 381 -49.13 13.44 -13.61
C LEU A 381 -47.72 12.87 -13.44
N HIS A 382 -47.12 12.39 -14.53
CA HIS A 382 -45.79 11.79 -14.52
C HIS A 382 -44.72 12.81 -14.16
N LEU A 383 -44.80 14.07 -14.61
CA LEU A 383 -43.83 15.10 -14.23
C LEU A 383 -43.82 15.35 -12.72
N LYS A 384 -44.99 15.37 -12.06
CA LYS A 384 -45.07 15.47 -10.59
C LYS A 384 -44.46 14.25 -9.89
N PHE A 385 -44.72 13.05 -10.42
CA PHE A 385 -44.13 11.82 -9.89
C PHE A 385 -42.60 11.80 -10.04
N LEU A 386 -42.09 12.19 -11.21
CA LEU A 386 -40.65 12.25 -11.50
C LEU A 386 -39.95 13.31 -10.64
N GLU A 387 -40.60 14.44 -10.34
CA GLU A 387 -40.09 15.45 -9.41
C GLU A 387 -39.91 14.87 -8.00
N ARG A 388 -40.88 14.08 -7.52
CA ARG A 388 -40.77 13.37 -6.24
C ARG A 388 -39.65 12.33 -6.28
N CYS A 389 -39.54 11.56 -7.36
CA CYS A 389 -38.48 10.58 -7.54
C CYS A 389 -37.08 11.22 -7.47
N GLU A 390 -36.88 12.36 -8.14
CA GLU A 390 -35.59 13.07 -8.11
C GLU A 390 -35.30 13.65 -6.72
N LEU A 391 -36.30 14.23 -6.06
CA LEU A 391 -36.14 14.71 -4.69
C LEU A 391 -35.74 13.58 -3.73
N ASP A 392 -36.37 12.41 -3.87
CA ASP A 392 -36.07 11.25 -3.04
C ASP A 392 -34.68 10.67 -3.36
N ARG A 393 -34.23 10.72 -4.61
CA ARG A 393 -32.85 10.40 -4.99
C ARG A 393 -31.84 11.29 -4.29
N LEU A 394 -32.05 12.60 -4.33
CA LEU A 394 -31.15 13.57 -3.68
C LEU A 394 -31.08 13.33 -2.15
N LYS A 395 -32.21 13.00 -1.52
CA LYS A 395 -32.24 12.62 -0.10
C LYS A 395 -31.51 11.30 0.15
N ALA A 396 -31.73 10.27 -0.68
CA ALA A 396 -31.08 8.97 -0.54
C ALA A 396 -29.56 9.11 -0.65
N VAL A 397 -29.05 9.83 -1.66
CA VAL A 397 -27.63 10.12 -1.83
C VAL A 397 -27.06 10.85 -0.61
N LYS A 398 -27.77 11.84 -0.08
CA LYS A 398 -27.35 12.55 1.14
C LYS A 398 -27.23 11.60 2.34
N THR A 399 -28.21 10.72 2.54
CA THR A 399 -28.19 9.72 3.62
C THR A 399 -27.02 8.75 3.45
N VAL A 400 -26.80 8.24 2.24
CA VAL A 400 -25.71 7.31 1.93
C VAL A 400 -24.33 7.91 2.23
N ILE A 401 -24.12 9.20 1.91
CA ILE A 401 -22.86 9.90 2.23
C ILE A 401 -22.67 10.01 3.75
N LEU A 402 -23.74 10.28 4.50
CA LEU A 402 -23.71 10.34 5.96
C LEU A 402 -23.41 8.97 6.56
N ASP A 403 -24.10 7.92 6.12
CA ASP A 403 -23.90 6.55 6.60
C ASP A 403 -22.47 6.08 6.29
N PHE A 404 -21.98 6.32 5.08
CA PHE A 404 -20.61 6.02 4.70
C PHE A 404 -19.59 6.69 5.63
N SER A 405 -19.76 7.98 5.90
CA SER A 405 -18.88 8.71 6.82
C SER A 405 -19.00 8.18 8.26
N GLY A 406 -20.21 7.84 8.70
CA GLY A 406 -20.49 7.29 10.03
C GLY A 406 -19.87 5.90 10.23
N THR A 407 -19.92 5.02 9.24
CA THR A 407 -19.31 3.68 9.33
C THR A 407 -17.82 3.73 9.59
N ILE A 408 -17.10 4.66 8.96
CA ILE A 408 -15.68 4.90 9.21
C ILE A 408 -15.48 5.58 10.57
N GLY A 409 -16.25 6.63 10.85
CA GLY A 409 -16.15 7.43 12.07
C GLY A 409 -16.30 6.60 13.35
N ASN A 410 -17.19 5.61 13.35
CA ASN A 410 -17.46 4.76 14.52
C ASN A 410 -16.26 3.89 14.94
N VAL A 411 -15.29 3.64 14.05
CA VAL A 411 -14.12 2.78 14.33
C VAL A 411 -12.87 3.60 14.69
N ILE A 412 -12.86 4.91 14.39
CA ILE A 412 -11.73 5.81 14.67
C ILE A 412 -11.29 5.77 16.14
N PRO A 413 -12.19 5.80 17.16
CA PRO A 413 -11.78 5.73 18.56
C PRO A 413 -11.02 4.44 18.89
N SER A 414 -11.42 3.30 18.30
CA SER A 414 -10.72 2.03 18.49
C SER A 414 -9.34 2.04 17.84
N LEU A 415 -9.21 2.60 16.62
CA LEU A 415 -7.91 2.77 15.98
C LEU A 415 -6.99 3.70 16.78
N GLN A 416 -7.51 4.80 17.29
CA GLN A 416 -6.76 5.71 18.15
C GLN A 416 -6.28 5.00 19.42
N SER A 417 -7.14 4.22 20.07
CA SER A 417 -6.76 3.40 21.22
C SER A 417 -5.61 2.44 20.91
N THR A 418 -5.58 1.81 19.73
CA THR A 418 -4.47 0.91 19.38
C THR A 418 -3.12 1.64 19.30
N VAL A 419 -3.11 2.84 18.72
CA VAL A 419 -1.90 3.68 18.62
C VAL A 419 -1.47 4.17 20.01
N ASP A 420 -2.41 4.60 20.83
CA ASP A 420 -2.13 5.07 22.19
C ASP A 420 -1.53 3.94 23.06
N GLN A 421 -2.04 2.71 22.96
CA GLN A 421 -1.47 1.55 23.65
C GLN A 421 -0.06 1.21 23.16
N MET A 422 0.19 1.28 21.86
CA MET A 422 1.53 1.07 21.30
C MET A 422 2.57 2.05 21.88
N MET A 423 2.17 3.31 22.10
CA MET A 423 3.02 4.31 22.72
C MET A 423 3.35 4.01 24.19
N LEU A 424 2.47 3.31 24.91
CA LEU A 424 2.71 2.91 26.30
C LEU A 424 3.71 1.75 26.42
N PHE A 425 3.77 0.85 25.43
CA PHE A 425 4.72 -0.27 25.48
C PHE A 425 6.18 0.17 25.54
N GLN A 426 6.52 1.33 24.95
CA GLN A 426 7.87 1.87 25.08
C GLN A 426 8.24 2.16 26.55
N GLU A 427 7.28 2.59 27.37
CA GLU A 427 7.50 2.93 28.78
C GLU A 427 7.79 1.68 29.62
N THR A 428 7.39 0.51 29.11
CA THR A 428 7.68 -0.77 29.77
C THR A 428 9.12 -1.23 29.59
N VAL A 429 9.84 -0.69 28.58
CA VAL A 429 11.21 -1.06 28.27
C VAL A 429 12.17 -0.44 29.28
N GLN A 430 12.95 -1.28 29.97
CA GLN A 430 13.94 -0.89 30.95
C GLN A 430 15.33 -1.37 30.52
N PRO A 431 16.08 -0.59 29.71
CA PRO A 431 17.33 -1.04 29.11
C PRO A 431 18.38 -1.50 30.11
N GLU A 432 18.55 -0.80 31.23
CA GLU A 432 19.50 -1.19 32.26
C GLU A 432 19.11 -2.48 32.97
N SER A 433 17.81 -2.69 33.19
CA SER A 433 17.29 -3.92 33.82
C SER A 433 17.51 -5.12 32.91
N ASP A 434 17.23 -4.96 31.61
CA ASP A 434 17.43 -6.01 30.62
C ASP A 434 18.93 -6.32 30.43
N LEU A 435 19.80 -5.30 30.45
CA LEU A 435 21.25 -5.52 30.42
C LEU A 435 21.74 -6.24 31.68
N ARG A 436 21.26 -5.86 32.86
CA ARG A 436 21.58 -6.57 34.11
C ARG A 436 21.12 -8.02 34.04
N TYR A 437 19.89 -8.27 33.59
CA TYR A 437 19.38 -9.62 33.42
C TYR A 437 20.26 -10.45 32.48
N LEU A 438 20.70 -9.85 31.36
CA LEU A 438 21.62 -10.51 30.43
C LEU A 438 22.96 -10.85 31.10
N LEU A 439 23.55 -9.90 31.82
CA LEU A 439 24.82 -10.12 32.52
C LEU A 439 24.67 -11.16 33.64
N GLU A 440 23.63 -11.09 34.46
CA GLU A 440 23.42 -12.02 35.57
C GLU A 440 23.16 -13.45 35.08
N THR A 441 22.37 -13.60 34.02
CA THR A 441 21.97 -14.90 33.48
C THR A 441 23.06 -15.56 32.64
N TYR A 442 23.81 -14.76 31.86
CA TYR A 442 24.71 -15.29 30.83
C TYR A 442 26.20 -14.99 31.06
N ARG A 443 26.60 -14.32 32.15
CA ARG A 443 28.03 -14.15 32.47
C ARG A 443 28.74 -15.48 32.67
N THR A 444 29.96 -15.57 32.18
CA THR A 444 30.75 -16.81 32.14
C THR A 444 32.00 -16.79 33.01
N GLY A 445 32.43 -15.61 33.47
CA GLY A 445 33.65 -15.47 34.26
C GLY A 445 34.07 -14.02 34.43
N SER A 446 35.00 -13.77 35.35
CA SER A 446 35.63 -12.47 35.52
C SER A 446 36.94 -12.38 34.72
N PHE A 447 37.45 -11.17 34.49
CA PHE A 447 38.73 -10.99 33.81
C PHE A 447 39.88 -11.45 34.71
N VAL A 448 40.40 -12.66 34.45
CA VAL A 448 41.55 -13.25 35.16
C VAL A 448 42.60 -13.71 34.13
N PRO A 449 43.60 -12.87 33.81
CA PRO A 449 44.64 -13.20 32.84
C PRO A 449 45.52 -14.36 33.33
N LYS A 450 45.77 -15.34 32.44
CA LYS A 450 46.66 -16.47 32.71
C LYS A 450 47.96 -16.30 31.94
N VAL A 451 49.02 -15.94 32.66
CA VAL A 451 50.32 -15.69 32.06
C VAL A 451 51.09 -16.99 31.93
N VAL A 452 51.68 -17.21 30.75
CA VAL A 452 52.65 -18.29 30.55
C VAL A 452 54.00 -17.79 31.06
N VAL A 453 54.62 -18.57 31.94
CA VAL A 453 55.93 -18.23 32.54
C VAL A 453 57.02 -19.05 31.88
N TYR A 454 58.20 -18.45 31.68
CA TYR A 454 59.39 -19.20 31.28
C TYR A 454 59.83 -20.16 32.40
N GLU A 455 59.65 -21.45 32.17
CA GLU A 455 60.08 -22.50 33.09
C GLU A 455 61.57 -22.80 32.89
N ASN A 456 62.42 -22.17 33.70
CA ASN A 456 63.84 -22.49 33.72
C ASN A 456 64.07 -23.84 34.43
N TYR A 457 64.79 -24.77 33.81
CA TYR A 457 65.12 -26.09 34.38
C TYR A 457 65.78 -26.01 35.78
N TYR A 458 66.52 -24.94 36.06
CA TYR A 458 67.19 -24.68 37.34
C TYR A 458 66.35 -23.80 38.31
N ASN A 459 65.06 -23.60 38.04
CA ASN A 459 64.14 -22.79 38.84
C ASN A 459 64.61 -21.34 39.08
N LYS A 460 65.32 -20.76 38.11
CA LYS A 460 65.64 -19.32 38.09
C LYS A 460 64.48 -18.53 37.52
N VAL A 461 64.17 -17.40 38.15
CA VAL A 461 62.97 -16.60 37.87
C VAL A 461 63.34 -15.20 37.34
N ASP A 462 64.51 -15.11 36.72
CA ASP A 462 65.18 -13.84 36.44
C ASP A 462 64.74 -13.19 35.11
N GLU A 463 64.02 -13.91 34.27
CA GLU A 463 63.64 -13.49 32.90
C GLU A 463 62.27 -12.78 32.83
N GLN A 464 61.47 -12.85 33.90
CA GLN A 464 60.08 -12.39 33.88
C GLN A 464 59.69 -11.77 35.23
N THR A 465 58.76 -10.82 35.22
CA THR A 465 58.23 -10.17 36.44
C THR A 465 56.80 -10.61 36.73
N PHE A 466 56.00 -10.78 35.68
CA PHE A 466 54.55 -11.05 35.77
C PHE A 466 54.23 -12.53 35.57
N GLY A 467 53.18 -13.05 36.21
CA GLY A 467 52.79 -14.46 36.13
C GLY A 467 53.50 -15.40 37.10
N ILE A 468 54.51 -14.89 37.81
CA ILE A 468 55.36 -15.66 38.72
C ILE A 468 54.74 -15.75 40.12
N ASP A 469 54.94 -16.88 40.80
CA ASP A 469 54.55 -17.03 42.21
C ASP A 469 55.18 -15.93 43.08
N LEU A 470 54.34 -15.29 43.89
CA LEU A 470 54.72 -14.13 44.70
C LEU A 470 55.96 -14.39 45.58
N GLU A 471 56.08 -15.59 46.14
CA GLU A 471 57.24 -15.97 46.97
C GLU A 471 58.51 -16.12 46.14
N ALA A 472 58.40 -16.73 44.96
CA ALA A 472 59.52 -16.90 44.06
C ALA A 472 60.07 -15.53 43.60
N ARG A 473 59.18 -14.59 43.22
CA ARG A 473 59.57 -13.23 42.83
C ARG A 473 60.22 -12.45 43.97
N ALA A 474 59.61 -12.47 45.16
CA ALA A 474 60.16 -11.78 46.34
C ALA A 474 61.54 -12.33 46.75
N ARG A 475 61.73 -13.65 46.65
CA ARG A 475 63.02 -14.32 46.92
C ARG A 475 64.09 -13.90 45.91
N ALA A 476 63.76 -13.84 44.63
CA ALA A 476 64.66 -13.34 43.58
C ALA A 476 65.08 -11.89 43.84
N ASP A 477 64.14 -11.05 44.31
CA ASP A 477 64.40 -9.65 44.68
C ASP A 477 65.15 -9.49 46.02
N LYS A 478 65.39 -10.59 46.75
CA LYS A 478 65.95 -10.60 48.11
C LYS A 478 65.17 -9.69 49.09
N LYS A 479 63.86 -9.58 48.89
CA LYS A 479 62.94 -8.76 49.69
C LYS A 479 61.75 -9.58 50.17
N ARG A 480 61.02 -9.06 51.16
CA ARG A 480 59.77 -9.68 51.66
C ARG A 480 58.54 -9.29 50.84
N VAL A 481 58.62 -8.18 50.11
CA VAL A 481 57.61 -7.70 49.18
C VAL A 481 58.31 -7.56 47.82
N PRO A 482 57.73 -8.06 46.72
CA PRO A 482 58.31 -7.90 45.39
C PRO A 482 58.62 -6.44 45.06
N MET A 483 59.75 -6.20 44.41
CA MET A 483 60.24 -4.86 44.09
C MET A 483 59.24 -4.08 43.26
N ILE A 484 58.60 -4.73 42.29
CA ILE A 484 57.58 -4.13 41.42
C ILE A 484 56.43 -3.50 42.22
N VAL A 485 55.93 -4.19 43.26
CA VAL A 485 54.86 -3.68 44.12
C VAL A 485 55.35 -2.47 44.91
N THR A 486 56.51 -2.57 45.56
CA THR A 486 57.04 -1.44 46.34
C THR A 486 57.37 -0.24 45.46
N THR A 487 57.86 -0.44 44.24
CA THR A 487 58.24 0.65 43.34
C THR A 487 56.99 1.38 42.84
N ILE A 488 55.94 0.64 42.43
CA ILE A 488 54.66 1.25 42.03
C ILE A 488 54.02 2.03 43.18
N LEU A 489 53.87 1.42 44.36
CA LEU A 489 53.23 2.10 45.51
C LEU A 489 54.01 3.35 45.93
N THR A 490 55.35 3.27 45.92
CA THR A 490 56.22 4.40 46.25
C THR A 490 56.11 5.50 45.20
N TYR A 491 56.08 5.16 43.91
CA TYR A 491 55.88 6.13 42.83
C TYR A 491 54.52 6.84 43.01
N LEU A 492 53.44 6.09 43.19
CA LEU A 492 52.11 6.67 43.40
C LEU A 492 52.06 7.61 44.61
N ASP A 493 52.66 7.22 45.74
CA ASP A 493 52.73 8.06 46.95
C ASP A 493 53.47 9.39 46.71
N HIS A 494 54.52 9.40 45.88
CA HIS A 494 55.26 10.62 45.54
C HIS A 494 54.51 11.53 44.56
N HIS A 495 53.65 10.96 43.72
CA HIS A 495 52.93 11.69 42.66
C HIS A 495 51.48 12.03 43.00
N TYR A 496 50.90 11.52 44.10
CA TYR A 496 49.59 12.01 44.58
C TYR A 496 49.55 13.52 44.90
N PRO A 497 50.61 14.14 45.45
CA PRO A 497 50.65 15.59 45.63
C PRO A 497 50.57 16.39 44.33
N ASP A 498 51.02 15.81 43.20
CA ASP A 498 51.02 16.46 41.88
C ASP A 498 49.61 16.53 41.27
N LEU A 499 48.66 15.75 41.79
CA LEU A 499 47.28 15.73 41.34
C LEU A 499 46.45 16.84 41.99
N GLU A 500 45.66 17.53 41.17
CA GLU A 500 44.78 18.62 41.59
C GLU A 500 43.54 18.10 42.32
N GLY A 501 43.57 18.19 43.65
CA GLY A 501 42.44 17.89 44.52
C GLY A 501 42.26 16.41 44.87
N ASP A 502 41.44 16.16 45.89
CA ASP A 502 41.24 14.82 46.44
C ASP A 502 40.40 13.91 45.53
N GLU A 503 39.60 14.48 44.64
CA GLU A 503 38.85 13.73 43.62
C GLU A 503 39.80 13.09 42.59
N ALA A 504 40.79 13.83 42.07
CA ALA A 504 41.78 13.30 41.14
C ALA A 504 42.62 12.18 41.78
N ARG A 505 43.04 12.37 43.04
CA ARG A 505 43.79 11.36 43.81
C ARG A 505 42.99 10.08 44.02
N ARG A 506 41.72 10.20 44.38
CA ARG A 506 40.78 9.08 44.52
C ARG A 506 40.50 8.40 43.17
N GLY A 507 40.40 9.19 42.11
CA GLY A 507 40.19 8.72 40.73
C GLY A 507 41.26 7.76 40.23
N VAL A 508 42.51 7.87 40.68
CA VAL A 508 43.63 7.01 40.26
C VAL A 508 43.30 5.51 40.30
N TRP A 509 42.54 5.07 41.31
CA TRP A 509 42.18 3.66 41.50
C TRP A 509 40.79 3.29 40.96
N LEU A 510 39.98 4.26 40.54
CA LEU A 510 38.61 4.02 40.06
C LEU A 510 38.43 4.30 38.56
N LEU A 511 39.32 5.08 37.96
CA LEU A 511 39.31 5.34 36.52
C LEU A 511 39.56 4.05 35.73
N GLU A 512 38.74 3.86 34.70
CA GLU A 512 38.91 2.77 33.74
C GLU A 512 40.05 3.10 32.77
N VAL A 513 41.15 2.37 32.92
CA VAL A 513 42.31 2.49 32.03
C VAL A 513 42.18 1.48 30.89
N PRO A 514 42.32 1.90 29.62
CA PRO A 514 42.38 0.97 28.50
C PRO A 514 43.46 -0.09 28.71
N LEU A 515 43.09 -1.37 28.64
CA LEU A 515 44.00 -2.50 28.91
C LEU A 515 45.28 -2.46 28.02
N SER A 516 45.18 -1.88 26.83
CA SER A 516 46.32 -1.67 25.92
C SER A 516 47.42 -0.78 26.54
N GLN A 517 47.06 0.25 27.30
CA GLN A 517 48.01 1.13 27.98
C GLN A 517 48.71 0.38 29.12
N SER A 518 47.95 -0.35 29.95
CA SER A 518 48.48 -1.21 31.00
C SER A 518 49.42 -2.28 30.44
N HIS A 519 49.07 -2.91 29.32
CA HIS A 519 49.91 -3.90 28.64
C HIS A 519 51.18 -3.28 28.02
N ARG A 520 51.12 -2.05 27.49
CA ARG A 520 52.29 -1.35 26.96
C ARG A 520 53.29 -1.05 28.07
N LEU A 521 52.82 -0.58 29.22
CA LEU A 521 53.68 -0.37 30.39
C LEU A 521 54.20 -1.71 30.93
N ARG A 522 53.33 -2.72 31.08
CA ARG A 522 53.71 -4.09 31.47
C ARG A 522 54.83 -4.65 30.61
N ALA A 523 54.78 -4.48 29.29
CA ALA A 523 55.81 -4.97 28.37
C ALA A 523 57.19 -4.36 28.66
N LYS A 524 57.26 -3.09 29.09
CA LYS A 524 58.51 -2.42 29.44
C LYS A 524 59.13 -2.90 30.76
N VAL A 525 58.32 -3.40 31.69
CA VAL A 525 58.74 -3.77 33.05
C VAL A 525 58.75 -5.29 33.31
N ASN A 526 58.42 -6.09 32.30
CA ASN A 526 58.34 -7.55 32.39
C ASN A 526 59.63 -8.22 31.90
N ASP A 527 60.75 -7.89 32.52
CA ASP A 527 62.08 -8.42 32.18
C ASP A 527 62.80 -9.09 33.37
N GLY A 528 62.12 -9.20 34.52
CA GLY A 528 62.62 -9.79 35.76
C GLY A 528 63.65 -8.95 36.51
N LYS A 529 63.99 -7.75 36.01
CA LYS A 529 64.98 -6.84 36.61
C LYS A 529 64.31 -5.79 37.50
N PRO A 530 65.08 -5.09 38.36
CA PRO A 530 64.57 -3.93 39.08
C PRO A 530 64.09 -2.83 38.11
N VAL A 531 62.88 -2.32 38.35
CA VAL A 531 62.24 -1.31 37.51
C VAL A 531 62.77 0.08 37.88
N SER A 532 63.20 0.87 36.89
CA SER A 532 63.50 2.30 37.10
C SER A 532 62.20 3.10 37.20
N PRO A 533 62.03 4.01 38.18
CA PRO A 533 60.85 4.87 38.27
C PRO A 533 60.57 5.69 37.01
N ASP A 534 61.60 6.09 36.25
CA ASP A 534 61.46 6.91 35.04
C ASP A 534 60.59 6.26 33.94
N VAL A 535 60.46 4.93 33.96
CA VAL A 535 59.60 4.20 33.02
C VAL A 535 58.12 4.52 33.25
N PHE A 536 57.75 4.89 34.47
CA PHE A 536 56.39 5.26 34.85
C PHE A 536 56.01 6.67 34.40
N ASP A 537 56.98 7.59 34.30
CA ASP A 537 56.76 8.99 33.87
C ASP A 537 56.26 9.08 32.41
N GLU A 538 56.50 8.04 31.60
CA GLU A 538 55.98 7.94 30.23
C GLU A 538 54.47 7.63 30.15
N PHE A 539 53.81 7.41 31.29
CA PHE A 539 52.42 7.02 31.40
C PHE A 539 51.69 7.86 32.44
N ASP A 540 50.38 7.95 32.30
CA ASP A 540 49.52 8.60 33.29
C ASP A 540 49.46 7.78 34.59
N ILE A 541 49.28 8.48 35.71
CA ILE A 541 49.27 7.90 37.06
C ILE A 541 48.22 6.77 37.19
N PRO A 542 46.99 6.88 36.66
CA PRO A 542 46.03 5.77 36.64
C PRO A 542 46.54 4.52 35.93
N THR A 543 47.30 4.65 34.83
CA THR A 543 47.92 3.50 34.14
C THR A 543 48.91 2.75 35.03
N VAL A 544 49.67 3.49 35.85
CA VAL A 544 50.61 2.89 36.81
C VAL A 544 49.87 2.15 37.94
N ALA A 545 48.75 2.70 38.42
CA ALA A 545 47.89 1.99 39.39
C ALA A 545 47.22 0.76 38.76
N SER A 546 46.78 0.85 37.50
CA SER A 546 46.24 -0.26 36.71
C SER A 546 47.28 -1.38 36.52
N LEU A 547 48.56 -1.04 36.32
CA LEU A 547 49.65 -2.01 36.27
C LEU A 547 49.74 -2.87 37.53
N LEU A 548 49.56 -2.27 38.72
CA LEU A 548 49.55 -3.05 39.97
C LEU A 548 48.35 -4.00 40.05
N LYS A 549 47.17 -3.56 39.60
CA LYS A 549 45.99 -4.44 39.52
C LYS A 549 46.25 -5.61 38.60
N VAL A 550 46.80 -5.36 37.40
CA VAL A 550 47.18 -6.41 36.44
C VAL A 550 48.21 -7.35 37.05
N TYR A 551 49.24 -6.83 37.72
CA TYR A 551 50.24 -7.66 38.41
C TYR A 551 49.59 -8.63 39.42
N LEU A 552 48.69 -8.13 40.27
CA LEU A 552 48.00 -8.95 41.27
C LEU A 552 47.04 -9.97 40.64
N LEU A 553 46.36 -9.59 39.55
CA LEU A 553 45.48 -10.48 38.80
C LEU A 553 46.25 -11.59 38.05
N GLU A 554 47.46 -11.31 37.59
CA GLU A 554 48.29 -12.27 36.86
C GLU A 554 49.04 -13.26 37.76
N LEU A 555 49.00 -13.08 39.09
CA LEU A 555 49.59 -14.05 40.02
C LEU A 555 48.94 -15.44 39.85
N PRO A 556 49.72 -16.54 39.95
CA PRO A 556 49.20 -17.91 39.85
C PRO A 556 48.08 -18.23 40.86
N ASP A 557 48.10 -17.60 42.03
CA ASP A 557 47.05 -17.62 43.04
C ASP A 557 46.80 -16.19 43.52
N SER A 558 45.58 -15.87 44.00
CA SER A 558 45.29 -14.53 44.53
C SER A 558 46.17 -14.18 45.72
N LEU A 559 46.32 -12.87 45.99
CA LEU A 559 47.18 -12.37 47.07
C LEU A 559 46.84 -13.00 48.43
N VAL A 560 45.54 -13.10 48.73
CA VAL A 560 44.99 -14.03 49.71
C VAL A 560 44.70 -15.33 48.99
N SER A 561 45.37 -16.42 49.38
CA SER A 561 45.30 -17.70 48.66
C SER A 561 43.88 -18.19 48.50
N SER A 562 43.53 -18.68 47.31
CA SER A 562 42.24 -19.31 47.04
C SER A 562 41.94 -20.52 47.95
N HIS A 563 42.97 -21.11 48.59
CA HIS A 563 42.78 -22.18 49.57
C HIS A 563 42.00 -21.75 50.82
N VAL A 564 42.15 -20.50 51.26
CA VAL A 564 41.42 -19.98 52.44
C VAL A 564 40.07 -19.37 52.06
N TYR A 565 39.70 -19.39 50.77
CA TYR A 565 38.43 -18.83 50.28
C TYR A 565 37.22 -19.42 51.00
N GLU A 566 37.15 -20.74 51.15
CA GLU A 566 36.03 -21.42 51.82
C GLU A 566 35.94 -21.07 53.32
N ILE A 567 37.09 -20.83 53.96
CA ILE A 567 37.13 -20.39 55.37
C ILE A 567 36.59 -18.97 55.48
N ILE A 568 37.02 -18.08 54.59
CA ILE A 568 36.56 -16.68 54.53
C ILE A 568 35.06 -16.62 54.19
N ARG A 569 34.59 -17.44 53.25
CA ARG A 569 33.17 -17.64 52.95
C ARG A 569 32.41 -18.02 54.21
N THR A 570 32.89 -19.03 54.95
CA THR A 570 32.25 -19.49 56.19
C THR A 570 32.18 -18.38 57.24
N ILE A 571 33.23 -17.58 57.40
CA ILE A 571 33.25 -16.43 58.34
C ILE A 571 32.15 -15.42 58.01
N TYR A 572 31.93 -15.12 56.73
CA TYR A 572 30.92 -14.13 56.30
C TYR A 572 29.52 -14.71 56.10
N SER A 573 29.37 -16.03 55.96
CA SER A 573 28.07 -16.69 55.84
C SER A 573 27.48 -17.10 57.19
N THR A 574 28.29 -17.14 58.25
CA THR A 574 27.84 -17.57 59.58
C THR A 574 27.22 -16.38 60.35
N PRO A 575 25.94 -16.45 60.75
CA PRO A 575 25.25 -15.31 61.38
C PRO A 575 25.86 -14.86 62.72
N SER A 576 26.44 -15.79 63.49
CA SER A 576 27.05 -15.49 64.79
C SER A 576 28.36 -14.71 64.70
N THR A 577 29.15 -14.92 63.65
CA THR A 577 30.35 -14.15 63.36
C THR A 577 30.03 -12.85 62.63
N ASP A 578 28.92 -12.76 61.90
CA ASP A 578 28.48 -11.50 61.29
C ASP A 578 27.94 -10.51 62.34
N ALA A 579 27.35 -11.02 63.44
CA ALA A 579 26.80 -10.20 64.53
C ALA A 579 27.85 -9.66 65.53
N ASP A 580 28.97 -10.38 65.73
CA ASP A 580 30.07 -9.94 66.61
C ASP A 580 31.33 -9.64 65.79
N GLU A 581 31.54 -8.35 65.55
CA GLU A 581 32.69 -7.80 64.85
C GLU A 581 34.03 -8.27 65.46
N SER A 582 34.15 -8.35 66.78
CA SER A 582 35.40 -8.77 67.44
C SER A 582 35.71 -10.24 67.13
N SER A 583 34.70 -11.11 67.15
CA SER A 583 34.83 -12.51 66.77
C SER A 583 35.15 -12.68 65.28
N ARG A 584 34.55 -11.86 64.41
CA ARG A 584 34.87 -11.83 62.96
C ARG A 584 36.32 -11.49 62.71
N ILE A 585 36.82 -10.41 63.31
CA ILE A 585 38.20 -9.96 63.15
C ILE A 585 39.19 -10.98 63.72
N ALA A 586 38.89 -11.63 64.85
CA ALA A 586 39.72 -12.70 65.38
C ALA A 586 39.80 -13.93 64.45
N ALA A 587 38.66 -14.32 63.85
CA ALA A 587 38.62 -15.40 62.86
C ALA A 587 39.41 -15.06 61.58
N LEU A 588 39.33 -13.81 61.10
CA LEU A 588 40.13 -13.31 59.99
C LEU A 588 41.63 -13.30 60.33
N GLN A 589 42.03 -12.85 61.52
CA GLN A 589 43.42 -12.89 61.98
C GLN A 589 43.97 -14.33 61.97
N SER A 590 43.22 -15.28 62.52
CA SER A 590 43.58 -16.70 62.52
C SER A 590 43.73 -17.24 61.10
N THR A 591 42.78 -16.93 60.21
CA THR A 591 42.77 -17.40 58.81
C THR A 591 43.92 -16.80 58.01
N LEU A 592 44.12 -15.48 58.07
CA LEU A 592 45.20 -14.79 57.35
C LEU A 592 46.59 -15.15 57.89
N SER A 593 46.72 -15.58 59.15
CA SER A 593 48.00 -16.05 59.71
C SER A 593 48.53 -17.32 59.06
N GLN A 594 47.68 -18.07 58.36
CA GLN A 594 48.05 -19.29 57.62
C GLN A 594 48.74 -18.98 56.29
N LEU A 595 48.66 -17.72 55.82
CA LEU A 595 49.31 -17.29 54.58
C LEU A 595 50.83 -17.21 54.76
N ARG A 596 51.56 -17.36 53.64
CA ARG A 596 53.01 -17.15 53.63
C ARG A 596 53.34 -15.71 54.02
N LEU A 597 54.49 -15.52 54.65
CA LEU A 597 54.93 -14.21 55.13
C LEU A 597 55.07 -13.16 54.01
N THR A 598 55.43 -13.60 52.79
CA THR A 598 55.47 -12.75 51.59
C THR A 598 54.09 -12.22 51.22
N ASN A 599 53.05 -13.07 51.25
CA ASN A 599 51.66 -12.68 50.99
C ASN A 599 51.16 -11.70 52.05
N ILE A 600 51.42 -11.98 53.34
CA ILE A 600 51.05 -11.09 54.44
C ILE A 600 51.74 -9.73 54.32
N ALA A 601 53.05 -9.71 54.04
CA ALA A 601 53.81 -8.46 53.91
C ALA A 601 53.38 -7.64 52.68
N THR A 602 53.08 -8.31 51.56
CA THR A 602 52.60 -7.64 50.34
C THR A 602 51.20 -7.10 50.54
N LEU A 603 50.31 -7.86 51.20
CA LEU A 603 48.98 -7.40 51.58
C LEU A 603 49.06 -6.21 52.57
N ASP A 604 49.92 -6.27 53.58
CA ASP A 604 50.15 -5.14 54.51
C ASP A 604 50.64 -3.90 53.73
N ALA A 605 51.59 -4.05 52.80
CA ALA A 605 52.06 -2.93 51.98
C ALA A 605 50.94 -2.28 51.16
N CYS A 606 50.10 -3.08 50.49
CA CYS A 606 48.95 -2.59 49.75
C CYS A 606 47.92 -1.92 50.68
N MET A 607 47.56 -2.56 51.80
CA MET A 607 46.57 -2.02 52.74
C MET A 607 47.06 -0.72 53.38
N ASN A 608 48.34 -0.62 53.75
CA ASN A 608 48.94 0.63 54.25
C ASN A 608 48.79 1.78 53.25
N HIS A 609 49.01 1.51 51.96
CA HIS A 609 48.86 2.52 50.91
C HIS A 609 47.41 2.95 50.75
N PHE A 610 46.46 2.00 50.66
CA PHE A 610 45.05 2.31 50.49
C PHE A 610 44.43 3.02 51.71
N THR A 611 44.71 2.56 52.93
CA THR A 611 44.19 3.23 54.14
C THR A 611 44.78 4.63 54.27
N ARG A 612 46.06 4.82 53.96
CA ARG A 612 46.67 6.16 53.94
C ARG A 612 45.99 7.07 52.91
N LEU A 613 45.71 6.57 51.71
CA LEU A 613 44.99 7.35 50.69
C LEU A 613 43.59 7.74 51.18
N ILE A 614 42.84 6.79 51.78
CA ILE A 614 41.52 7.03 52.36
C ILE A 614 41.59 8.12 53.44
N ASP A 615 42.55 8.01 54.37
CA ASP A 615 42.70 8.94 55.49
C ASP A 615 43.13 10.33 55.02
N LEU A 616 44.12 10.41 54.11
CA LEU A 616 44.65 11.68 53.60
C LEU A 616 43.62 12.46 52.76
N THR A 617 42.74 11.76 52.04
CA THR A 617 41.69 12.37 51.22
C THR A 617 40.36 12.50 51.95
N SER A 618 40.29 12.11 53.24
CA SER A 618 39.05 12.05 54.03
C SER A 618 37.89 11.40 53.25
N ALA A 619 38.17 10.25 52.63
CA ALA A 619 37.26 9.67 51.65
C ALA A 619 35.95 9.20 52.29
N ASP A 620 34.85 9.40 51.56
CA ASP A 620 33.51 9.02 51.97
C ASP A 620 33.25 7.51 51.77
N GLU A 621 32.22 7.00 52.43
CA GLU A 621 31.88 5.57 52.39
C GLU A 621 31.58 5.07 50.98
N ALA A 622 31.05 5.92 50.10
CA ALA A 622 30.80 5.57 48.70
C ALA A 622 32.10 5.32 47.92
N TYR A 623 33.13 6.15 48.14
CA TYR A 623 34.46 5.90 47.59
C TYR A 623 35.06 4.60 48.14
N VAL A 624 35.00 4.39 49.46
CA VAL A 624 35.60 3.19 50.07
C VAL A 624 34.91 1.91 49.58
N ALA A 625 33.59 1.93 49.39
CA ALA A 625 32.85 0.83 48.76
C ALA A 625 33.28 0.60 47.30
N SER A 626 33.42 1.66 46.50
CA SER A 626 33.86 1.56 45.10
C SER A 626 35.29 1.01 44.99
N LEU A 627 36.20 1.49 45.84
CA LEU A 627 37.58 1.04 45.91
C LEU A 627 37.68 -0.42 46.35
N ALA A 628 36.92 -0.82 47.38
CA ALA A 628 36.87 -2.21 47.83
C ALA A 628 36.34 -3.15 46.74
N SER A 629 35.34 -2.72 45.96
CA SER A 629 34.82 -3.48 44.82
C SER A 629 35.88 -3.63 43.72
N ALA A 630 36.60 -2.55 43.38
CA ALA A 630 37.64 -2.57 42.35
C ALA A 630 38.84 -3.46 42.72
N LEU A 631 39.16 -3.59 44.02
CA LEU A 631 40.30 -4.36 44.50
C LEU A 631 39.97 -5.79 44.90
N ALA A 632 38.70 -6.11 45.15
CA ALA A 632 38.27 -7.45 45.56
C ALA A 632 38.81 -8.56 44.65
N PRO A 633 38.74 -8.47 43.30
CA PRO A 633 39.29 -9.50 42.40
C PRO A 633 40.81 -9.62 42.47
N CYS A 634 41.52 -8.57 42.86
CA CYS A 634 42.98 -8.57 43.02
C CYS A 634 43.41 -9.26 44.33
N ILE A 635 42.54 -9.25 45.35
CA ILE A 635 42.88 -9.67 46.71
C ILE A 635 42.46 -11.12 46.96
N LEU A 636 41.22 -11.51 46.65
CA LEU A 636 40.70 -12.85 46.91
C LEU A 636 39.86 -13.34 45.73
N ARG A 637 40.16 -14.55 45.25
CA ARG A 637 39.41 -15.22 44.19
C ARG A 637 39.08 -16.67 44.58
N PRO A 638 37.91 -17.20 44.17
CA PRO A 638 37.63 -18.62 44.31
C PRO A 638 38.58 -19.42 43.39
N ARG A 639 38.88 -20.66 43.77
CA ARG A 639 39.73 -21.55 42.95
C ARG A 639 39.09 -21.90 41.60
N THR A 640 37.76 -21.97 41.57
CA THR A 640 36.97 -22.24 40.38
C THR A 640 35.78 -21.29 40.36
N GLU A 641 35.67 -20.52 39.29
CA GLU A 641 34.52 -19.65 39.07
C GLU A 641 33.29 -20.48 38.66
N THR A 642 32.21 -20.30 39.40
CA THR A 642 30.87 -20.88 39.18
C THR A 642 29.82 -19.78 39.29
N SER A 643 28.61 -20.02 38.77
CA SER A 643 27.50 -19.06 38.87
C SER A 643 27.23 -18.61 40.32
N LEU A 644 27.34 -19.53 41.28
CA LEU A 644 27.17 -19.22 42.70
C LEU A 644 28.27 -18.29 43.24
N THR A 645 29.53 -18.62 42.97
CA THR A 645 30.67 -17.81 43.44
C THR A 645 30.73 -16.41 42.82
N MET A 646 30.09 -16.23 41.65
CA MET A 646 29.99 -14.95 40.96
C MET A 646 28.99 -13.97 41.61
N GLU A 647 28.06 -14.46 42.42
CA GLU A 647 27.08 -13.66 43.16
C GLU A 647 27.55 -13.30 44.57
N GLU A 648 28.57 -14.00 45.06
CA GLU A 648 29.09 -13.85 46.40
C GLU A 648 29.86 -12.54 46.60
N LYS A 649 29.56 -11.84 47.70
CA LYS A 649 30.21 -10.58 48.07
C LYS A 649 31.36 -10.75 49.08
N HIS A 650 31.86 -11.97 49.27
CA HIS A 650 32.85 -12.29 50.30
C HIS A 650 34.19 -11.60 50.09
N ALA A 651 34.69 -11.56 48.84
CA ALA A 651 35.93 -10.85 48.51
C ALA A 651 35.80 -9.34 48.81
N TYR A 652 34.67 -8.73 48.44
CA TYR A 652 34.36 -7.33 48.77
C TYR A 652 34.33 -7.09 50.30
N ARG A 653 33.61 -7.93 51.06
CA ARG A 653 33.53 -7.82 52.53
C ARG A 653 34.91 -7.95 53.19
N LEU A 654 35.76 -8.84 52.68
CA LEU A 654 37.13 -8.96 53.16
C LEU A 654 37.93 -7.67 52.99
N VAL A 655 37.89 -7.06 51.80
CA VAL A 655 38.61 -5.79 51.57
C VAL A 655 38.09 -4.68 52.48
N ARG A 656 36.78 -4.65 52.74
CA ARG A 656 36.15 -3.69 53.66
C ARG A 656 36.67 -3.84 55.09
N ASP A 657 36.71 -5.05 55.63
CA ASP A 657 37.26 -5.32 56.97
C ASP A 657 38.77 -5.04 57.02
N LEU A 658 39.51 -5.32 55.92
CA LEU A 658 40.94 -5.00 55.82
C LEU A 658 41.20 -3.49 55.85
N PHE A 659 40.33 -2.66 55.27
CA PHE A 659 40.44 -1.20 55.37
C PHE A 659 40.10 -0.70 56.78
N ALA A 660 38.98 -1.15 57.33
CA ALA A 660 38.48 -0.66 58.63
C ALA A 660 39.33 -1.11 59.82
N HIS A 661 39.89 -2.33 59.78
CA HIS A 661 40.59 -2.94 60.91
C HIS A 661 42.06 -3.26 60.61
N LYS A 662 42.66 -2.51 59.69
CA LYS A 662 44.05 -2.68 59.24
C LYS A 662 45.02 -2.83 60.41
N ASP A 663 45.05 -1.90 61.36
CA ASP A 663 46.01 -1.94 62.47
C ASP A 663 45.76 -3.12 63.41
N ALA A 664 44.50 -3.47 63.69
CA ALA A 664 44.15 -4.61 64.52
C ALA A 664 44.58 -5.94 63.87
N ILE A 665 44.27 -6.13 62.58
CA ILE A 665 44.59 -7.33 61.82
C ILE A 665 46.10 -7.48 61.65
N PHE A 666 46.80 -6.49 61.09
CA PHE A 666 48.22 -6.64 60.76
C PHE A 666 49.14 -6.58 61.99
N SER A 667 48.77 -5.89 63.07
CA SER A 667 49.54 -5.95 64.32
C SER A 667 49.44 -7.34 64.96
N ALA A 668 48.27 -8.00 64.91
CA ALA A 668 48.13 -9.37 65.36
C ALA A 668 48.91 -10.36 64.49
N LEU A 669 48.83 -10.22 63.16
CA LEU A 669 49.60 -11.05 62.23
C LEU A 669 51.12 -10.90 62.44
N LYS A 670 51.61 -9.67 62.68
CA LYS A 670 53.02 -9.41 63.03
C LYS A 670 53.41 -10.17 64.31
N ARG A 671 52.61 -10.07 65.38
CA ARG A 671 52.85 -10.81 66.64
C ARG A 671 52.85 -12.33 66.44
N MET A 672 51.85 -12.87 65.73
CA MET A 672 51.74 -14.31 65.46
C MET A 672 52.91 -14.83 64.60
N SER A 673 53.37 -14.04 63.64
CA SER A 673 54.53 -14.40 62.80
C SER A 673 55.85 -14.43 63.58
N MET A 674 56.02 -13.57 64.59
CA MET A 674 57.19 -13.55 65.48
C MET A 674 57.21 -14.75 66.43
N VAL A 675 56.07 -15.11 67.02
CA VAL A 675 55.92 -16.26 67.93
C VAL A 675 56.19 -17.60 67.22
N THR A 676 55.77 -17.71 65.96
CA THR A 676 56.00 -18.90 65.13
C THR A 676 57.47 -19.07 64.73
N HIS A 677 58.25 -17.97 64.68
CA HIS A 677 59.68 -18.01 64.41
C HIS A 677 60.52 -18.33 65.65
N SER A 678 60.14 -17.87 66.85
CA SER A 678 60.89 -18.08 68.09
C SER A 678 60.85 -19.53 68.63
N THR A 679 59.89 -20.34 68.22
CA THR A 679 59.78 -21.77 68.60
C THR A 679 60.51 -22.72 67.64
N SER A 680 61.13 -22.21 66.58
CA SER A 680 61.65 -22.99 65.44
C SER A 680 63.17 -23.26 65.44
N VAL A 681 63.89 -22.99 66.54
CA VAL A 681 65.35 -23.21 66.62
C VAL A 681 65.72 -24.66 67.02
N GLY A 682 64.76 -25.56 67.24
CA GLY A 682 65.04 -26.90 67.81
C GLY A 682 64.34 -28.12 67.23
N SER A 683 63.59 -28.05 66.13
CA SER A 683 62.90 -29.24 65.60
C SER A 683 62.72 -29.19 64.08
N ASN A 684 63.15 -30.25 63.40
CA ASN A 684 63.11 -30.43 61.95
C ASN A 684 61.71 -30.76 61.40
N ASN A 685 60.65 -30.33 62.07
CA ASN A 685 59.26 -30.63 61.73
C ASN A 685 58.45 -29.35 61.56
N ARG A 686 58.67 -28.64 60.44
CA ARG A 686 57.74 -27.60 59.99
C ARG A 686 56.43 -28.26 59.51
N PRO A 687 55.23 -27.83 59.92
CA PRO A 687 54.09 -27.94 59.01
C PRO A 687 54.45 -27.10 57.77
N ARG A 688 54.56 -27.76 56.60
CA ARG A 688 54.88 -27.06 55.35
C ARG A 688 53.80 -25.99 55.14
N ALA A 689 54.21 -24.73 55.02
CA ALA A 689 53.33 -23.69 54.49
C ALA A 689 52.75 -24.21 53.17
N ILE A 690 51.44 -24.11 53.01
CA ILE A 690 50.70 -24.74 51.91
C ILE A 690 51.27 -24.19 50.60
N SER A 691 51.94 -25.06 49.85
CA SER A 691 52.63 -24.66 48.63
C SER A 691 51.64 -24.62 47.47
N THR A 692 51.48 -23.45 46.86
CA THR A 692 50.72 -23.20 45.61
C THR A 692 51.47 -23.63 44.35
N ASP A 693 52.66 -24.23 44.50
CA ASP A 693 53.55 -24.60 43.41
C ASP A 693 52.96 -25.71 42.52
N GLU A 694 52.25 -25.31 41.47
CA GLU A 694 51.62 -26.19 40.48
C GLU A 694 52.64 -26.98 39.64
N SER A 695 53.91 -26.55 39.65
CA SER A 695 55.07 -27.24 39.06
C SER A 695 55.21 -28.68 39.56
N ASN A 696 54.90 -28.92 40.84
CA ASN A 696 54.94 -30.26 41.44
C ASN A 696 53.74 -31.12 41.07
N ARG A 697 52.59 -30.55 40.64
CA ARG A 697 51.41 -31.34 40.25
C ARG A 697 51.68 -32.10 38.96
N LYS A 698 52.33 -31.48 37.98
CA LYS A 698 52.68 -32.12 36.70
C LYS A 698 53.72 -33.22 36.92
N ALA A 699 54.75 -32.97 37.73
CA ALA A 699 55.74 -33.96 38.13
C ALA A 699 55.11 -35.16 38.89
N LEU A 700 54.24 -34.91 39.86
CA LEU A 700 53.56 -35.97 40.62
C LEU A 700 52.53 -36.74 39.78
N MET A 701 51.88 -36.09 38.81
CA MET A 701 50.95 -36.73 37.88
C MET A 701 51.69 -37.60 36.86
N GLU A 702 52.86 -37.14 36.39
CA GLU A 702 53.74 -37.89 35.50
C GLU A 702 54.40 -39.07 36.23
N GLU A 703 54.82 -38.90 37.49
CA GLU A 703 55.33 -39.96 38.37
C GLU A 703 54.24 -41.00 38.68
N ARG A 704 53.00 -40.56 38.96
CA ARG A 704 51.83 -41.46 39.12
C ARG A 704 51.49 -42.20 37.82
N ASN A 705 51.53 -41.54 36.66
CA ASN A 705 51.29 -42.18 35.37
C ASN A 705 52.39 -43.19 35.04
N ARG A 706 53.66 -42.87 35.38
CA ARG A 706 54.79 -43.77 35.22
C ARG A 706 54.65 -45.00 36.12
N ALA A 707 54.25 -44.83 37.38
CA ALA A 707 53.97 -45.94 38.30
C ALA A 707 52.76 -46.79 37.87
N LEU A 708 51.75 -46.19 37.23
CA LEU A 708 50.61 -46.90 36.64
C LEU A 708 51.00 -47.70 35.39
N LEU A 709 51.87 -47.15 34.53
CA LEU A 709 52.44 -47.85 33.36
C LEU A 709 53.36 -49.00 33.78
N GLU A 710 54.13 -48.83 34.85
CA GLU A 710 54.99 -49.87 35.42
C GLU A 710 54.16 -51.00 36.05
N LYS A 711 53.06 -50.68 36.75
CA LYS A 711 52.08 -51.68 37.22
C LYS A 711 51.30 -52.36 36.09
N ALA A 712 51.00 -51.67 35.00
CA ALA A 712 50.27 -52.21 33.86
C ALA A 712 51.09 -53.23 33.04
N ASN A 713 52.42 -53.15 33.07
CA ASN A 713 53.30 -54.10 32.40
C ASN A 713 53.57 -55.39 33.19
N ALA A 714 53.21 -55.45 34.49
CA ALA A 714 53.51 -56.58 35.37
C ALA A 714 52.41 -57.65 35.46
N SER A 715 51.26 -57.49 34.79
CA SER A 715 50.12 -58.43 34.95
C SER A 715 49.38 -58.74 33.64
N ARG A 716 50.06 -59.42 32.71
CA ARG A 716 49.39 -60.16 31.62
C ARG A 716 49.07 -61.58 32.09
N GLY A 717 47.91 -61.74 32.73
CA GLY A 717 47.25 -63.01 33.04
C GLY A 717 45.75 -62.87 32.80
N ARG A 718 45.25 -63.68 31.86
CA ARG A 718 43.91 -63.69 31.24
C ARG A 718 42.80 -64.09 32.23
N ASP A 719 41.62 -63.45 32.17
CA ASP A 719 40.33 -64.16 32.01
C ASP A 719 39.07 -63.26 31.95
N LYS A 720 38.01 -63.86 31.42
CA LYS A 720 36.85 -63.31 30.70
C LYS A 720 35.74 -62.74 31.60
N SER A 721 35.05 -61.70 31.12
CA SER A 721 33.78 -61.22 31.71
C SER A 721 32.60 -62.15 31.34
N PRO A 722 31.65 -62.43 32.26
CA PRO A 722 30.41 -63.12 31.94
C PRO A 722 29.28 -62.17 31.48
N ALA A 723 28.37 -62.74 30.68
CA ALA A 723 27.22 -62.11 30.01
C ALA A 723 26.11 -61.60 30.95
N PRO A 724 25.20 -60.71 30.48
CA PRO A 724 24.09 -60.18 31.28
C PRO A 724 22.81 -61.05 31.18
N GLY A 725 22.15 -61.26 32.31
CA GLY A 725 20.80 -61.87 32.40
C GLY A 725 19.67 -60.84 32.47
N PRO A 726 18.40 -61.21 32.16
CA PRO A 726 17.32 -60.26 31.84
C PRO A 726 16.17 -60.19 32.87
N ARG A 727 15.30 -59.18 32.67
CA ARG A 727 13.98 -58.85 33.32
C ARG A 727 14.08 -57.79 34.43
N GLY A 728 13.20 -56.80 34.57
CA GLY A 728 11.99 -56.39 33.84
C GLY A 728 11.22 -55.31 34.65
N HIS A 729 10.56 -54.39 33.92
CA HIS A 729 9.47 -53.48 34.31
C HIS A 729 9.63 -52.42 35.42
N ARG A 730 9.53 -51.13 35.05
CA ARG A 730 8.33 -50.29 35.27
C ARG A 730 8.46 -48.92 34.57
N ARG A 731 7.37 -48.50 33.90
CA ARG A 731 7.19 -47.13 33.38
C ARG A 731 6.75 -46.22 34.54
N ASP A 732 7.40 -45.08 34.68
CA ASP A 732 6.75 -43.85 35.13
C ASP A 732 7.34 -42.65 34.38
N ARG A 733 6.45 -41.73 34.04
CA ARG A 733 6.67 -40.56 33.19
C ARG A 733 6.89 -39.37 34.13
N SER A 734 8.04 -38.69 34.01
CA SER A 734 8.18 -37.33 34.56
C SER A 734 9.12 -36.49 33.71
N THR A 735 8.71 -35.25 33.63
CA THR A 735 9.14 -34.08 32.86
C THR A 735 10.47 -33.47 33.31
N GLY A 736 11.17 -32.83 32.36
CA GLY A 736 12.00 -31.65 32.64
C GLY A 736 13.51 -31.85 32.65
N GLY A 737 14.19 -31.30 31.64
CA GLY A 737 15.64 -31.10 31.62
C GLY A 737 16.08 -30.40 30.34
N PRO A 738 16.79 -29.26 30.39
CA PRO A 738 17.21 -28.53 29.21
C PRO A 738 18.47 -29.17 28.61
N GLU A 739 18.32 -29.83 27.47
CA GLU A 739 19.45 -30.26 26.64
C GLU A 739 19.92 -29.08 25.78
N THR A 740 21.02 -28.45 26.18
CA THR A 740 21.86 -27.66 25.26
C THR A 740 23.29 -28.17 25.35
N ARG A 741 23.58 -29.21 24.56
CA ARG A 741 24.95 -29.68 24.33
C ARG A 741 25.24 -29.59 22.84
N PHE A 742 25.80 -28.47 22.41
CA PHE A 742 26.43 -28.37 21.10
C PHE A 742 27.88 -28.93 21.17
N PRO A 743 28.36 -29.58 20.10
CA PRO A 743 29.65 -30.27 20.09
C PRO A 743 30.81 -29.30 19.87
N ILE A 744 31.85 -29.45 20.69
CA ILE A 744 33.15 -28.81 20.50
C ILE A 744 33.94 -29.64 19.48
N ALA A 745 34.08 -29.13 18.26
CA ALA A 745 35.05 -29.65 17.30
C ALA A 745 36.41 -28.97 17.54
N SER A 746 37.43 -29.76 17.87
CA SER A 746 38.84 -29.32 17.84
C SER A 746 39.47 -29.72 16.50
N PRO A 747 40.38 -28.91 15.91
CA PRO A 747 40.97 -29.20 14.61
C PRO A 747 42.23 -30.03 14.78
N THR A 748 42.41 -31.07 13.95
CA THR A 748 43.72 -31.52 13.45
C THR A 748 43.52 -32.65 12.45
N SER A 749 43.95 -32.43 11.20
CA SER A 749 44.79 -33.31 10.37
C SER A 749 44.54 -33.05 8.88
N ALA A 750 45.64 -33.05 8.15
CA ALA A 750 45.78 -32.68 6.75
C ALA A 750 45.62 -33.89 5.80
N VAL A 751 45.57 -33.56 4.49
CA VAL A 751 45.80 -34.44 3.32
C VAL A 751 44.51 -35.23 2.91
N ASP A 752 43.99 -35.29 1.68
CA ASP A 752 44.52 -35.07 0.32
C ASP A 752 43.41 -34.78 -0.71
N ARG A 753 43.85 -34.44 -1.93
CA ARG A 753 43.13 -33.97 -3.13
C ARG A 753 42.09 -34.95 -3.72
N HIS A 754 40.94 -34.44 -4.19
CA HIS A 754 40.45 -34.72 -5.56
C HIS A 754 39.44 -33.68 -6.09
N ARG A 755 39.61 -33.35 -7.38
CA ARG A 755 38.82 -32.41 -8.19
C ARG A 755 37.50 -33.03 -8.64
N THR A 756 36.43 -32.24 -8.67
CA THR A 756 35.53 -32.12 -9.85
C THR A 756 34.68 -30.85 -9.74
N SER A 757 34.64 -30.10 -10.84
CA SER A 757 33.93 -28.83 -11.03
C SER A 757 32.50 -29.01 -11.53
N LEU A 758 31.61 -28.12 -11.09
CA LEU A 758 30.41 -27.57 -11.77
C LEU A 758 29.75 -26.70 -10.68
N GLY A 759 29.64 -25.38 -10.71
CA GLY A 759 29.33 -24.44 -11.78
C GLY A 759 28.08 -23.67 -11.34
N GLY A 760 28.16 -22.36 -11.09
CA GLY A 760 27.00 -21.53 -10.77
C GLY A 760 27.31 -20.29 -9.91
N VAL A 761 27.72 -19.20 -10.57
CA VAL A 761 28.08 -17.90 -9.97
C VAL A 761 26.83 -17.02 -9.80
N ILE A 762 26.57 -16.53 -8.59
CA ILE A 762 25.75 -15.33 -8.35
C ILE A 762 26.57 -14.37 -7.48
N LYS A 763 27.04 -13.29 -8.11
CA LYS A 763 27.69 -12.14 -7.46
C LYS A 763 26.64 -11.38 -6.62
N ARG A 764 26.94 -11.13 -5.34
CA ARG A 764 26.37 -10.01 -4.58
C ARG A 764 27.53 -9.09 -4.19
N GLN A 765 27.48 -7.87 -4.71
CA GLN A 765 28.40 -6.79 -4.37
C GLN A 765 27.98 -6.16 -3.05
N SER A 766 28.97 -5.90 -2.22
CA SER A 766 28.90 -5.16 -0.96
C SER A 766 28.64 -3.68 -1.23
N LEU A 767 27.83 -3.06 -0.36
CA LEU A 767 27.66 -1.61 -0.29
C LEU A 767 28.99 -0.97 0.15
N GLU A 768 29.51 -0.08 -0.67
CA GLU A 768 30.47 0.97 -0.28
C GLU A 768 29.72 2.31 -0.24
N VAL A 769 30.06 3.12 0.77
CA VAL A 769 29.53 4.47 1.02
C VAL A 769 30.33 5.48 0.20
N PRO A 770 29.70 6.37 -0.59
CA PRO A 770 30.40 7.48 -1.22
C PRO A 770 30.23 8.80 -0.44
N GLU A 771 31.34 9.44 -0.08
CA GLU A 771 31.45 10.90 -0.01
C GLU A 771 31.91 11.44 -1.38
N PRO A 772 31.57 12.69 -1.74
CA PRO A 772 32.59 13.52 -2.39
C PRO A 772 32.60 15.03 -2.02
N ASP A 773 33.84 15.50 -1.85
CA ASP A 773 34.49 16.81 -1.98
C ASP A 773 33.76 18.07 -2.55
N GLY A 774 33.96 19.21 -1.85
CA GLY A 774 34.91 20.28 -2.25
C GLY A 774 34.59 21.31 -3.37
N THR A 775 34.32 22.57 -2.97
CA THR A 775 34.84 23.91 -3.45
C THR A 775 34.92 24.24 -4.98
N ALA A 776 34.65 25.42 -5.55
CA ALA A 776 34.32 26.83 -5.21
C ALA A 776 34.09 27.59 -6.58
N PRO A 777 34.18 28.94 -6.77
CA PRO A 777 33.77 30.15 -6.01
C PRO A 777 32.91 31.15 -6.86
N VAL A 778 32.50 32.30 -6.26
CA VAL A 778 32.67 33.70 -6.74
C VAL A 778 31.57 34.66 -6.20
N ASN A 779 32.04 35.72 -5.51
CA ASN A 779 31.56 37.11 -5.28
C ASN A 779 30.05 37.44 -5.16
N GLY A 780 29.58 38.34 -4.30
CA GLY A 780 30.20 39.36 -3.44
C GLY A 780 29.13 40.35 -2.95
N ASP A 781 29.48 41.13 -1.91
CA ASP A 781 28.86 42.40 -1.44
C ASP A 781 27.38 42.39 -0.98
N ALA A 782 26.90 43.16 0.00
CA ALA A 782 27.47 43.98 1.07
C ALA A 782 26.32 44.41 2.01
N GLU A 783 26.66 44.71 3.27
CA GLU A 783 26.13 45.75 4.18
C GLU A 783 24.61 46.08 4.32
N LYS A 784 24.18 46.09 5.61
CA LYS A 784 23.71 47.25 6.42
C LYS A 784 22.30 47.22 7.08
N ASP A 785 22.36 47.59 8.37
CA ASP A 785 21.44 48.33 9.28
C ASP A 785 20.03 47.78 9.57
N LYS A 786 19.63 47.50 10.83
CA LYS A 786 19.51 48.27 12.10
C LYS A 786 18.13 48.94 12.32
N SER A 787 17.59 48.59 13.49
CA SER A 787 16.81 49.38 14.47
C SER A 787 15.35 49.79 14.21
N ASP A 788 14.52 49.29 15.13
CA ASP A 788 13.61 49.99 16.05
C ASP A 788 12.23 50.55 15.62
N ALA A 789 11.23 49.97 16.31
CA ALA A 789 10.27 50.60 17.21
C ALA A 789 9.06 51.43 16.68
N ASP A 790 7.90 50.83 16.97
CA ASP A 790 6.69 51.40 17.57
C ASP A 790 5.73 52.38 16.85
N SER A 791 4.54 51.82 16.60
CA SER A 791 3.23 52.24 17.16
C SER A 791 2.18 52.92 16.26
N GLU A 792 1.05 52.20 16.15
CA GLU A 792 -0.37 52.61 15.99
C GLU A 792 -0.81 53.30 14.68
N LYS A 793 -1.91 52.93 13.97
CA LYS A 793 -3.23 52.40 14.38
C LYS A 793 -4.05 51.91 13.14
N ARG A 794 -4.74 50.75 13.28
CA ARG A 794 -6.08 50.31 12.77
C ARG A 794 -6.38 50.38 11.24
N ASP A 795 -7.01 49.41 10.57
CA ASP A 795 -8.07 48.45 10.94
C ASP A 795 -8.14 47.20 10.01
N SER A 796 -8.78 46.14 10.54
CA SER A 796 -9.63 45.13 9.86
C SER A 796 -9.04 43.86 9.19
N ARG A 797 -9.38 42.72 9.85
CA ARG A 797 -9.74 41.36 9.35
C ARG A 797 -8.62 40.39 8.92
N ASP A 798 -8.29 39.43 9.79
CA ASP A 798 -8.79 38.04 9.68
C ASP A 798 -8.38 37.16 10.90
N SER A 799 -9.24 36.21 11.26
CA SER A 799 -9.19 35.45 12.51
C SER A 799 -9.07 33.93 12.27
N THR A 800 -7.98 33.32 12.76
CA THR A 800 -7.92 31.89 13.13
C THR A 800 -7.19 31.74 14.47
N GLY A 801 -7.94 31.48 15.53
CA GLY A 801 -7.44 31.41 16.91
C GLY A 801 -7.57 30.00 17.48
N ARG A 802 -6.42 29.40 17.80
CA ARG A 802 -6.26 28.29 18.75
C ARG A 802 -6.74 28.73 20.15
N THR A 803 -7.41 27.85 20.89
CA THR A 803 -7.71 28.05 22.32
C THR A 803 -6.63 27.40 23.21
N PRO A 804 -6.20 28.05 24.32
CA PRO A 804 -5.16 27.54 25.21
C PRO A 804 -5.72 26.88 26.49
N THR A 805 -5.01 25.89 27.02
CA THR A 805 -5.24 25.24 28.32
C THR A 805 -4.64 26.06 29.47
N LYS A 806 -5.38 26.25 30.57
CA LYS A 806 -4.93 26.91 31.81
C LYS A 806 -4.65 25.88 32.91
N PHE A 807 -3.56 26.09 33.65
CA PHE A 807 -3.07 25.26 34.76
C PHE A 807 -3.25 26.01 36.09
N VAL A 808 -3.93 25.42 37.08
CA VAL A 808 -3.97 25.91 38.47
C VAL A 808 -4.04 24.71 39.42
N GLY A 809 -3.11 24.63 40.39
CA GLY A 809 -3.30 23.84 41.61
C GLY A 809 -3.13 22.31 41.54
N GLY A 810 -2.34 21.76 40.60
CA GLY A 810 -1.77 20.42 40.77
C GLY A 810 -2.70 19.20 40.65
N LYS A 811 -3.93 19.32 40.15
CA LYS A 811 -4.76 18.17 39.71
C LYS A 811 -5.54 18.47 38.43
N ARG A 812 -5.55 17.54 37.47
CA ARG A 812 -6.40 17.57 36.27
C ARG A 812 -7.83 17.14 36.66
N VAL A 813 -8.84 17.95 36.33
CA VAL A 813 -10.27 17.57 36.39
C VAL A 813 -10.88 17.77 34.99
N PRO A 814 -11.60 16.80 34.42
CA PRO A 814 -12.27 16.98 33.15
C PRO A 814 -13.55 17.81 33.31
N VAL A 815 -13.78 18.75 32.39
CA VAL A 815 -15.02 19.49 32.25
C VAL A 815 -16.07 18.56 31.63
N VAL A 816 -17.17 18.33 32.34
CA VAL A 816 -18.35 17.57 31.87
C VAL A 816 -19.15 18.47 30.90
N PRO A 817 -19.40 18.06 29.64
CA PRO A 817 -20.42 18.68 28.82
C PRO A 817 -21.80 18.12 29.18
N SER A 818 -22.78 19.03 29.24
CA SER A 818 -24.20 18.76 29.43
C SER A 818 -24.76 17.69 28.47
N THR A 819 -25.58 16.82 29.03
CA THR A 819 -26.40 15.78 28.38
C THR A 819 -27.18 16.30 27.16
N PRO A 820 -27.09 15.64 25.97
CA PRO A 820 -28.10 15.76 24.93
C PRO A 820 -29.28 14.80 25.21
N PRO A 821 -30.50 15.10 24.74
CA PRO A 821 -31.66 14.27 24.98
C PRO A 821 -31.57 12.93 24.23
N SER A 822 -32.21 11.94 24.84
CA SER A 822 -32.31 10.53 24.47
C SER A 822 -32.41 10.21 22.97
N GLU A 823 -31.64 9.20 22.59
CA GLU A 823 -31.74 8.42 21.36
C GLU A 823 -33.21 8.08 21.03
N SER A 824 -33.68 8.59 19.90
CA SER A 824 -34.76 7.93 19.16
C SER A 824 -34.10 7.23 17.98
N ASN A 825 -34.21 5.91 17.93
CA ASN A 825 -33.95 5.11 16.74
C ASN A 825 -34.82 5.64 15.59
N ARG A 826 -34.26 6.56 14.79
CA ARG A 826 -34.82 6.93 13.48
C ARG A 826 -34.03 6.19 12.40
N GLY A 827 -34.26 4.88 12.31
CA GLY A 827 -34.21 4.23 11.01
C GLY A 827 -35.41 4.75 10.23
N VAL A 828 -35.19 5.58 9.20
CA VAL A 828 -36.25 5.91 8.26
C VAL A 828 -36.43 4.68 7.39
N GLN A 829 -37.51 3.95 7.64
CA GLN A 829 -37.97 2.88 6.78
C GLN A 829 -38.34 3.53 5.44
N LEU A 830 -37.61 3.18 4.38
CA LEU A 830 -37.96 3.57 3.01
C LEU A 830 -39.14 2.69 2.61
N GLU A 831 -40.36 3.16 2.86
CA GLU A 831 -41.57 2.49 2.42
C GLU A 831 -41.85 2.79 0.94
N ASP A 832 -42.06 1.72 0.17
CA ASP A 832 -42.63 1.74 -1.17
C ASP A 832 -44.13 2.07 -1.04
N ALA A 833 -44.50 3.33 -1.34
CA ALA A 833 -45.90 3.68 -1.52
C ALA A 833 -46.25 3.54 -3.02
N PRO A 834 -47.28 2.76 -3.40
CA PRO A 834 -47.78 2.72 -4.76
C PRO A 834 -48.40 4.07 -5.17
N MET A 835 -48.53 4.30 -6.48
CA MET A 835 -49.30 5.42 -7.02
C MET A 835 -50.72 5.38 -6.40
N GLU A 836 -51.08 6.41 -5.65
CA GLU A 836 -52.50 6.74 -5.47
C GLU A 836 -52.93 7.49 -6.73
N ASP A 837 -53.94 6.93 -7.40
CA ASP A 837 -54.55 7.38 -8.67
C ASP A 837 -54.98 8.87 -8.68
#